data_AF-A0A0C9R6E4-F1
#
_entry.id   AF-A0A0C9R6E4-F1
#
_cell.length_a   1.000
_cell.length_b   1.000
_cell.length_c   1.000
_cell.angle_alpha   90.00
_cell.angle_beta   90.00
_cell.angle_gamma   90.00
#
_symmetry.space_group_name_H-M   'P 1'
#
loop_
_entity.id
_entity.type
_entity.pdbx_description
1 polymer ?
#
loop_
_entity_poly.entity_id
_entity_poly.type
_entity_poly.pdbx_seq_one_letter_code
_entity_poly.pdbx_strand_id
1 'polypeptide(L)'
;RQVVYLILILINYSIVESLIERVEDLPLLFLIVIEKIMKMNEDLKFIISELNKIFKKIHTLISFKSVQSGELLQILSDVLSDVTETPKVDMRDESLDLSAVRILTILRVLKYQPTKEPALFRQRLVKGDQETIYEVLKWLFANKEIVKQRAYLSKFLVKVEVPAEWLADPETAALYERYENLVEDFKMVHKEREAGRKSGEAAAELKADLKAMEKEREVILDRLEKIKVRTASNSHLLKAANALRIERDRDHELSLQRVQEKEAISNLQVSLERAERKLRLLQEAGVELSPQVLEQRLSEEVMLLTAVKNERLPTELVTLKSRVEALNSVANTYVGPDDIIKLRQKLDVVAREVQALAEIKVSESGTDQMAPFRQQAAAIAGVKRNTLERLEKTEQNFEELVDKLEEKKEKSKRIGQDSVPKGEDLKRYVTRLKTKSVLYKKCRTELSGLRAEAGVLSRTLAIIEGKLAKIKTREEDKEDIAREGSLPEGYSENNAENINKELKKNLMSFKVKLAPLLNELQPLRVKAQDLDERYERAQRSHESVEASVKGTVSSLSEEVKTCQENVDKDGVELVKLRDEISKLRLAQERIQQEMRLYASHSGGPSFRDKLNESIIGEEKKSKQLKEEEKVVRELVEQNEYQTQQWNHLIAIFECKLHHMRESKKRDGIVVRKEGTETLILQ
;
A
#
# COMPACT_ATOMS: atom_id res chain seq x y z
N ARG A 1 -14.31 58.45 -37.67
CA ARG A 1 -14.71 57.26 -36.88
C ARG A 1 -13.71 56.92 -35.77
N GLN A 2 -12.39 56.85 -36.00
CA GLN A 2 -11.40 56.66 -34.91
C GLN A 2 -11.33 57.83 -33.90
N VAL A 3 -11.48 59.08 -34.35
CA VAL A 3 -11.52 60.26 -33.45
C VAL A 3 -12.76 60.26 -32.54
N VAL A 4 -13.90 59.79 -33.04
CA VAL A 4 -15.14 59.67 -32.24
C VAL A 4 -15.04 58.51 -31.23
N TYR A 5 -14.32 57.45 -31.58
CA TYR A 5 -14.03 56.35 -30.66
C TYR A 5 -13.04 56.77 -29.55
N LEU A 6 -12.04 57.59 -29.89
CA LEU A 6 -11.12 58.18 -28.91
C LEU A 6 -11.83 59.16 -27.96
N ILE A 7 -12.75 59.97 -28.47
CA ILE A 7 -13.56 60.90 -27.67
C ILE A 7 -14.52 60.14 -26.73
N LEU A 8 -15.12 59.02 -27.19
CA LEU A 8 -15.95 58.17 -26.33
C LEU A 8 -15.14 57.44 -25.23
N ILE A 9 -13.90 57.06 -25.52
CA ILE A 9 -12.99 56.47 -24.52
C ILE A 9 -12.50 57.53 -23.53
N LEU A 10 -12.17 58.73 -24.00
CA LEU A 10 -11.76 59.86 -23.16
C LEU A 10 -12.90 60.40 -22.28
N ILE A 11 -14.14 60.40 -22.78
CA ILE A 11 -15.32 60.76 -21.98
C ILE A 11 -15.58 59.68 -20.91
N ASN A 12 -15.43 58.39 -21.23
CA ASN A 12 -15.54 57.32 -20.23
C ASN A 12 -14.41 57.36 -19.19
N TYR A 13 -13.18 57.69 -19.58
CA TYR A 13 -12.04 57.79 -18.65
C TYR A 13 -12.12 59.04 -17.77
N SER A 14 -12.49 60.20 -18.33
CA SER A 14 -12.60 61.46 -17.59
C SER A 14 -13.77 61.48 -16.61
N ILE A 15 -14.87 60.78 -16.92
CA ILE A 15 -15.98 60.57 -15.97
C ILE A 15 -15.54 59.64 -14.83
N VAL A 16 -14.72 58.62 -15.11
CA VAL A 16 -14.22 57.68 -14.09
C VAL A 16 -13.19 58.34 -13.17
N GLU A 17 -12.24 59.14 -13.68
CA GLU A 17 -11.29 59.88 -12.83
C GLU A 17 -11.97 60.98 -11.99
N SER A 18 -12.95 61.70 -12.56
CA SER A 18 -13.70 62.73 -11.83
C SER A 18 -14.61 62.16 -10.72
N LEU A 19 -14.97 60.87 -10.79
CA LEU A 19 -15.80 60.19 -9.80
C LEU A 19 -15.00 59.41 -8.75
N ILE A 20 -13.70 59.21 -8.96
CA ILE A 20 -12.81 58.54 -7.98
C ILE A 20 -12.34 59.50 -6.88
N GLU A 21 -12.28 60.82 -7.14
CA GLU A 21 -11.83 61.80 -6.13
C GLU A 21 -12.91 62.21 -5.12
N ARG A 22 -14.17 61.78 -5.27
CA ARG A 22 -15.22 62.08 -4.30
C ARG A 22 -16.15 60.87 -4.12
N VAL A 23 -16.30 60.48 -2.84
CA VAL A 23 -17.38 59.66 -2.24
C VAL A 23 -16.95 58.25 -1.82
N GLU A 24 -16.64 58.10 -0.53
CA GLU A 24 -16.42 56.83 0.18
C GLU A 24 -17.70 56.04 0.50
N ASP A 25 -18.91 56.51 0.14
CA ASP A 25 -20.18 55.85 0.53
C ASP A 25 -21.12 55.45 -0.62
N LEU A 26 -20.69 55.49 -1.90
CA LEU A 26 -21.52 55.07 -3.05
C LEU A 26 -21.28 53.66 -3.68
N PRO A 27 -20.38 52.77 -3.21
CA PRO A 27 -20.01 51.60 -4.01
C PRO A 27 -21.06 50.48 -4.05
N LEU A 28 -21.86 50.27 -3.00
CA LEU A 28 -22.77 49.12 -2.93
C LEU A 28 -24.02 49.28 -3.81
N LEU A 29 -24.67 50.44 -3.80
CA LEU A 29 -25.83 50.71 -4.65
C LEU A 29 -25.44 50.74 -6.14
N PHE A 30 -24.26 51.26 -6.47
CA PHE A 30 -23.80 51.33 -7.86
C PHE A 30 -23.36 49.96 -8.40
N LEU A 31 -22.70 49.13 -7.58
CA LEU A 31 -22.42 47.73 -7.95
C LEU A 31 -23.71 46.93 -8.13
N ILE A 32 -24.69 47.07 -7.23
CA ILE A 32 -25.98 46.37 -7.33
C ILE A 32 -26.72 46.80 -8.61
N VAL A 33 -26.67 48.08 -8.97
CA VAL A 33 -27.28 48.58 -10.20
C VAL A 33 -26.56 48.06 -11.44
N ILE A 34 -25.22 48.04 -11.47
CA ILE A 34 -24.44 47.48 -12.58
C ILE A 34 -24.67 45.98 -12.71
N GLU A 35 -24.65 45.22 -11.61
CA GLU A 35 -24.90 43.78 -11.59
C GLU A 35 -26.31 43.45 -12.08
N LYS A 36 -27.31 44.26 -11.67
CA LYS A 36 -28.69 44.14 -12.13
C LYS A 36 -28.83 44.45 -13.63
N ILE A 37 -28.13 45.46 -14.14
CA ILE A 37 -28.09 45.80 -15.57
C ILE A 37 -27.39 44.70 -16.38
N MET A 38 -26.30 44.12 -15.88
CA MET A 38 -25.59 43.01 -16.52
C MET A 38 -26.45 41.75 -16.59
N LYS A 39 -27.09 41.36 -15.48
CA LYS A 39 -28.05 40.25 -15.43
C LYS A 39 -29.23 40.45 -16.38
N MET A 40 -29.80 41.66 -16.42
CA MET A 40 -30.89 41.99 -17.34
C MET A 40 -30.47 41.88 -18.81
N ASN A 41 -29.21 42.16 -19.14
CA ASN A 41 -28.69 42.05 -20.49
C ASN A 41 -28.39 40.60 -20.90
N GLU A 42 -27.97 39.75 -19.96
CA GLU A 42 -27.83 38.30 -20.18
C GLU A 42 -29.19 37.63 -20.37
N ASP A 43 -30.19 38.01 -19.56
CA ASP A 43 -31.56 37.52 -19.66
C ASP A 43 -32.19 37.86 -21.02
N LEU A 44 -31.96 39.08 -21.51
CA LEU A 44 -32.41 39.50 -22.83
C LEU A 44 -31.70 38.75 -23.96
N LYS A 45 -30.39 38.51 -23.85
CA LYS A 45 -29.65 37.70 -24.83
C LYS A 45 -30.19 36.27 -24.88
N PHE A 46 -30.51 35.68 -23.72
CA PHE A 46 -31.11 34.36 -23.62
C PHE A 46 -32.50 34.31 -24.29
N ILE A 47 -33.40 35.24 -23.93
CA ILE A 47 -34.74 35.36 -24.53
C ILE A 47 -34.66 35.49 -26.06
N ILE A 48 -33.79 36.36 -26.57
CA ILE A 48 -33.63 36.58 -28.01
C ILE A 48 -33.09 35.32 -28.70
N SER A 49 -32.13 34.63 -28.09
CA SER A 49 -31.58 33.40 -28.67
C SER A 49 -32.65 32.30 -28.82
N GLU A 50 -33.55 32.16 -27.85
CA GLU A 50 -34.62 31.17 -27.89
C GLU A 50 -35.79 31.61 -28.80
N LEU A 51 -36.14 32.90 -28.82
CA LEU A 51 -37.12 33.45 -29.76
C LEU A 51 -36.68 33.26 -31.22
N ASN A 52 -35.39 33.52 -31.51
CA ASN A 52 -34.84 33.34 -32.85
C ASN A 52 -34.88 31.86 -33.28
N LYS A 53 -34.72 30.90 -32.35
CA LYS A 53 -34.88 29.46 -32.61
C LYS A 53 -36.33 29.08 -32.91
N ILE A 54 -37.29 29.63 -32.16
CA ILE A 54 -38.73 29.26 -32.28
C ILE A 54 -39.38 29.89 -33.50
N PHE A 55 -39.20 31.19 -33.71
CA PHE A 55 -39.90 31.93 -34.78
C PHE A 55 -39.12 32.05 -36.08
N LYS A 56 -37.85 31.62 -36.12
CA LYS A 56 -36.91 31.85 -37.25
C LYS A 56 -36.85 33.33 -37.69
N LYS A 57 -37.26 34.27 -36.83
CA LYS A 57 -37.15 35.71 -37.03
C LYS A 57 -35.84 36.19 -36.39
N ILE A 58 -35.14 37.13 -37.01
CA ILE A 58 -33.84 37.62 -36.52
C ILE A 58 -34.09 38.86 -35.66
N HIS A 59 -34.36 38.66 -34.38
CA HIS A 59 -34.36 39.76 -33.42
C HIS A 59 -32.92 40.05 -32.98
N THR A 60 -32.51 41.31 -33.10
CA THR A 60 -31.26 41.87 -32.54
C THR A 60 -31.57 42.53 -31.20
N LEU A 61 -30.59 42.63 -30.29
CA LEU A 61 -30.78 43.20 -28.94
C LEU A 61 -31.42 44.60 -28.96
N ILE A 62 -31.15 45.38 -30.01
CA ILE A 62 -31.69 46.73 -30.21
C ILE A 62 -33.13 46.68 -30.73
N SER A 63 -33.43 45.81 -31.71
CA SER A 63 -34.77 45.69 -32.28
C SER A 63 -35.76 45.07 -31.32
N PHE A 64 -35.33 44.18 -30.42
CA PHE A 64 -36.17 43.60 -29.37
C PHE A 64 -36.47 44.61 -28.23
N LYS A 65 -35.51 45.47 -27.86
CA LYS A 65 -35.73 46.53 -26.86
C LYS A 65 -36.65 47.64 -27.37
N SER A 66 -36.72 47.87 -28.68
CA SER A 66 -37.59 48.87 -29.31
C SER A 66 -39.02 48.40 -29.58
N VAL A 67 -39.37 47.14 -29.25
CA VAL A 67 -40.72 46.60 -29.46
C VAL A 67 -41.72 47.27 -28.51
N GLN A 68 -42.85 47.70 -29.06
CA GLN A 68 -43.91 48.36 -28.29
C GLN A 68 -44.67 47.36 -27.41
N SER A 69 -45.30 47.83 -26.33
CA SER A 69 -45.98 47.00 -25.33
C SER A 69 -47.07 46.09 -25.94
N GLY A 70 -47.81 46.56 -26.95
CA GLY A 70 -48.80 45.75 -27.67
C GLY A 70 -48.18 44.65 -28.54
N GLU A 71 -47.07 44.93 -29.22
CA GLU A 71 -46.34 43.93 -30.02
C GLU A 71 -45.65 42.89 -29.12
N LEU A 72 -45.16 43.30 -27.95
CA LEU A 72 -44.52 42.41 -26.98
C LEU A 72 -45.54 41.43 -26.36
N LEU A 73 -46.75 41.89 -26.09
CA LEU A 73 -47.87 41.04 -25.69
C LEU A 73 -48.29 40.08 -26.83
N GLN A 74 -48.17 40.49 -28.10
CA GLN A 74 -48.46 39.61 -29.24
C GLN A 74 -47.40 38.51 -29.34
N ILE A 75 -46.12 38.87 -29.16
CA ILE A 75 -45.02 37.89 -29.10
C ILE A 75 -45.27 36.90 -27.94
N LEU A 76 -45.70 37.38 -26.78
CA LEU A 76 -46.05 36.50 -25.66
C LEU A 76 -47.25 35.59 -25.99
N SER A 77 -48.31 36.12 -26.62
CA SER A 77 -49.48 35.36 -27.07
C SER A 77 -49.09 34.30 -28.11
N ASP A 78 -48.21 34.64 -29.06
CA ASP A 78 -47.70 33.75 -30.09
C ASP A 78 -46.82 32.64 -29.47
N VAL A 79 -45.96 33.00 -28.51
CA VAL A 79 -45.13 32.03 -27.76
C VAL A 79 -46.03 31.08 -26.97
N LEU A 80 -47.03 31.60 -26.26
CA LEU A 80 -47.96 30.78 -25.51
C LEU A 80 -48.75 29.87 -26.45
N SER A 81 -49.21 30.37 -27.60
CA SER A 81 -49.95 29.59 -28.61
C SER A 81 -49.10 28.47 -29.22
N ASP A 82 -47.80 28.71 -29.46
CA ASP A 82 -46.85 27.67 -29.90
C ASP A 82 -46.59 26.61 -28.83
N VAL A 83 -46.57 27.02 -27.55
CA VAL A 83 -46.33 26.13 -26.42
C VAL A 83 -47.58 25.32 -26.04
N THR A 84 -48.78 25.89 -26.17
CA THR A 84 -50.06 25.22 -25.85
C THR A 84 -50.75 24.58 -27.05
N GLU A 85 -50.21 24.77 -28.26
CA GLU A 85 -50.81 24.36 -29.55
C GLU A 85 -52.26 24.84 -29.70
N THR A 86 -52.57 26.03 -29.17
CA THR A 86 -53.87 26.69 -29.33
C THR A 86 -53.87 27.52 -30.61
N PRO A 87 -55.03 27.77 -31.25
CA PRO A 87 -55.09 28.63 -32.42
C PRO A 87 -54.47 29.99 -32.11
N LYS A 88 -53.67 30.50 -33.05
CA LYS A 88 -53.06 31.83 -32.92
C LYS A 88 -54.16 32.88 -32.94
N VAL A 89 -54.23 33.67 -31.89
CA VAL A 89 -55.19 34.78 -31.78
C VAL A 89 -54.42 36.09 -31.94
N ASP A 90 -54.85 36.89 -32.91
CA ASP A 90 -54.34 38.24 -33.12
C ASP A 90 -55.02 39.18 -32.13
N MET A 91 -54.24 39.86 -31.28
CA MET A 91 -54.78 40.69 -30.20
C MET A 91 -55.46 41.97 -30.68
N ARG A 92 -55.46 42.24 -32.00
CA ARG A 92 -56.22 43.34 -32.59
C ARG A 92 -57.73 43.09 -32.61
N ASP A 93 -58.14 41.82 -32.49
CA ASP A 93 -59.54 41.39 -32.54
C ASP A 93 -60.17 41.17 -31.14
N GLU A 94 -59.38 41.13 -30.07
CA GLU A 94 -59.84 40.92 -28.68
C GLU A 94 -59.69 42.19 -27.81
N SER A 95 -60.57 42.38 -26.82
CA SER A 95 -60.36 43.45 -25.82
C SER A 95 -59.16 43.12 -24.93
N LEU A 96 -58.36 44.13 -24.57
CA LEU A 96 -57.11 43.97 -23.81
C LEU A 96 -57.33 43.25 -22.47
N ASP A 97 -58.51 43.40 -21.86
CA ASP A 97 -58.88 42.71 -20.62
C ASP A 97 -59.20 41.22 -20.83
N LEU A 98 -59.88 40.86 -21.93
CA LEU A 98 -60.16 39.45 -22.27
C LEU A 98 -58.87 38.71 -22.63
N SER A 99 -57.98 39.35 -23.39
CA SER A 99 -56.64 38.82 -23.72
C SER A 99 -55.80 38.59 -22.47
N ALA A 100 -55.82 39.53 -21.51
CA ALA A 100 -55.11 39.37 -20.24
C ALA A 100 -55.68 38.21 -19.41
N VAL A 101 -57.01 38.06 -19.33
CA VAL A 101 -57.65 36.92 -18.64
C VAL A 101 -57.29 35.59 -19.29
N ARG A 102 -57.24 35.52 -20.63
CA ARG A 102 -56.81 34.34 -21.38
C ARG A 102 -55.36 33.97 -21.06
N ILE A 103 -54.44 34.94 -21.17
CA ILE A 103 -53.01 34.74 -20.85
C ILE A 103 -52.84 34.31 -19.39
N LEU A 104 -53.56 34.92 -18.44
CA LEU A 104 -53.50 34.56 -17.02
C LEU A 104 -54.03 33.16 -16.74
N THR A 105 -55.09 32.74 -17.45
CA THR A 105 -55.64 31.39 -17.34
C THR A 105 -54.64 30.36 -17.85
N ILE A 106 -54.00 30.63 -18.99
CA ILE A 106 -52.93 29.78 -19.54
C ILE A 106 -51.74 29.73 -18.58
N LEU A 107 -51.26 30.87 -18.07
CA LEU A 107 -50.15 30.93 -17.12
C LEU A 107 -50.47 30.20 -15.80
N ARG A 108 -51.73 30.24 -15.33
CA ARG A 108 -52.19 29.49 -14.16
C ARG A 108 -52.16 27.98 -14.41
N VAL A 109 -52.59 27.54 -15.58
CA VAL A 109 -52.53 26.13 -16.01
C VAL A 109 -51.08 25.65 -16.11
N LEU A 110 -50.18 26.49 -16.61
CA LEU A 110 -48.74 26.23 -16.68
C LEU A 110 -48.06 26.26 -15.29
N LYS A 111 -48.79 26.69 -14.24
CA LYS A 111 -48.30 26.93 -12.87
C LYS A 111 -47.13 27.91 -12.80
N TYR A 112 -47.24 29.03 -13.52
CA TYR A 112 -46.33 30.15 -13.33
C TYR A 112 -46.67 30.87 -12.01
N GLN A 113 -45.66 31.09 -11.16
CA GLN A 113 -45.79 31.88 -9.94
C GLN A 113 -45.18 33.27 -10.17
N PRO A 114 -46.00 34.34 -10.20
CA PRO A 114 -45.47 35.68 -10.37
C PRO A 114 -44.66 36.12 -9.16
N THR A 115 -43.52 36.77 -9.40
CA THR A 115 -42.58 37.27 -8.38
C THR A 115 -43.15 38.45 -7.55
N LYS A 116 -44.24 39.06 -8.01
CA LYS A 116 -44.89 40.25 -7.45
C LYS A 116 -46.36 39.96 -7.11
N GLU A 117 -46.99 40.83 -6.31
CA GLU A 117 -48.40 40.68 -5.92
C GLU A 117 -49.35 40.45 -7.11
N PRO A 118 -50.32 39.52 -7.02
CA PRO A 118 -51.18 39.14 -8.14
C PRO A 118 -51.98 40.29 -8.75
N ALA A 119 -52.42 41.26 -7.93
CA ALA A 119 -53.17 42.42 -8.40
C ALA A 119 -52.30 43.38 -9.24
N LEU A 120 -51.08 43.64 -8.79
CA LEU A 120 -50.10 44.45 -9.52
C LEU A 120 -49.62 43.75 -10.78
N PHE A 121 -49.46 42.42 -10.75
CA PHE A 121 -49.10 41.63 -11.93
C PHE A 121 -50.18 41.71 -13.02
N ARG A 122 -51.47 41.62 -12.67
CA ARG A 122 -52.59 41.80 -13.61
C ARG A 122 -52.57 43.18 -14.26
N GLN A 123 -52.40 44.23 -13.45
CA GLN A 123 -52.36 45.60 -13.95
C GLN A 123 -51.17 45.86 -14.87
N ARG A 124 -50.00 45.28 -14.58
CA ARG A 124 -48.79 45.40 -15.41
C ARG A 124 -48.87 44.59 -16.70
N LEU A 125 -49.52 43.43 -16.67
CA LEU A 125 -49.76 42.62 -17.85
C LEU A 125 -50.72 43.30 -18.83
N VAL A 126 -51.82 43.90 -18.34
CA VAL A 126 -52.76 44.69 -19.16
C VAL A 126 -52.08 45.91 -19.78
N LYS A 127 -51.14 46.54 -19.06
CA LYS A 127 -50.34 47.67 -19.58
C LYS A 127 -49.20 47.24 -20.53
N GLY A 128 -48.89 45.95 -20.60
CA GLY A 128 -47.77 45.42 -21.40
C GLY A 128 -46.39 45.86 -20.91
N ASP A 129 -46.18 45.85 -19.59
CA ASP A 129 -44.89 46.22 -18.97
C ASP A 129 -43.76 45.28 -19.40
N GLN A 130 -42.67 45.86 -19.93
CA GLN A 130 -41.56 45.11 -20.53
C GLN A 130 -40.87 44.19 -19.52
N GLU A 131 -40.62 44.66 -18.29
CA GLU A 131 -39.97 43.86 -17.24
C GLU A 131 -40.78 42.60 -16.91
N THR A 132 -42.10 42.77 -16.75
CA THR A 132 -43.01 41.69 -16.37
C THR A 132 -43.10 40.64 -17.48
N ILE A 133 -43.13 41.05 -18.75
CA ILE A 133 -43.18 40.11 -19.88
C ILE A 133 -41.84 39.39 -20.07
N TYR A 134 -40.70 40.07 -19.86
CA TYR A 134 -39.39 39.42 -19.91
C TYR A 134 -39.21 38.36 -18.81
N GLU A 135 -39.70 38.62 -17.59
CA GLU A 135 -39.72 37.62 -16.51
C GLU A 135 -40.53 36.38 -16.91
N VAL A 136 -41.70 36.56 -17.53
CA VAL A 136 -42.55 35.46 -18.01
C VAL A 136 -41.89 34.69 -19.17
N LEU A 137 -41.36 35.39 -20.17
CA LEU A 137 -40.68 34.78 -21.32
C LEU A 137 -39.42 34.01 -20.90
N LYS A 138 -38.61 34.58 -19.99
CA LYS A 138 -37.44 33.91 -19.42
C LYS A 138 -37.85 32.59 -18.77
N TRP A 139 -38.91 32.62 -17.95
CA TRP A 139 -39.38 31.42 -17.28
C TRP A 139 -39.91 30.36 -18.26
N LEU A 140 -40.66 30.78 -19.28
CA LEU A 140 -41.18 29.89 -20.32
C LEU A 140 -40.05 29.21 -21.11
N PHE A 141 -39.00 29.95 -21.47
CA PHE A 141 -37.86 29.39 -22.21
C PHE A 141 -36.91 28.58 -21.34
N ALA A 142 -36.68 28.96 -20.09
CA ALA A 142 -35.86 28.18 -19.15
C ALA A 142 -36.48 26.81 -18.85
N ASN A 143 -37.82 26.70 -18.87
CA ASN A 143 -38.54 25.47 -18.52
C ASN A 143 -39.30 24.87 -19.72
N LYS A 144 -38.79 25.03 -20.94
CA LYS A 144 -39.51 24.69 -22.18
C LYS A 144 -40.12 23.28 -22.20
N GLU A 145 -39.38 22.27 -21.73
CA GLU A 145 -39.87 20.88 -21.69
C GLU A 145 -40.99 20.69 -20.67
N ILE A 146 -40.82 21.24 -19.46
CA ILE A 146 -41.82 21.17 -18.38
C ILE A 146 -43.09 21.90 -18.79
N VAL A 147 -42.97 23.06 -19.42
CA VAL A 147 -44.12 23.88 -19.85
C VAL A 147 -44.88 23.16 -20.97
N LYS A 148 -44.19 22.55 -21.95
CA LYS A 148 -44.83 21.72 -22.98
C LYS A 148 -45.54 20.49 -22.40
N GLN A 149 -44.89 19.78 -21.47
CA GLN A 149 -45.52 18.65 -20.78
C GLN A 149 -46.78 19.10 -20.00
N ARG A 150 -46.73 20.23 -19.29
CA ARG A 150 -47.89 20.77 -18.56
C ARG A 150 -49.01 21.21 -19.49
N ALA A 151 -48.68 21.85 -20.62
CA ALA A 151 -49.64 22.25 -21.62
C ALA A 151 -50.32 21.05 -22.31
N TYR A 152 -49.57 19.96 -22.52
CA TYR A 152 -50.14 18.71 -23.01
C TYR A 152 -51.06 18.08 -21.97
N LEU A 153 -50.59 17.95 -20.72
CA LEU A 153 -51.36 17.37 -19.63
C LEU A 153 -52.60 18.18 -19.27
N SER A 154 -52.58 19.50 -19.42
CA SER A 154 -53.75 20.33 -19.11
C SER A 154 -54.95 20.08 -20.01
N LYS A 155 -54.73 19.66 -21.27
CA LYS A 155 -55.81 19.27 -22.18
C LYS A 155 -56.64 18.10 -21.65
N PHE A 156 -56.04 17.25 -20.81
CA PHE A 156 -56.67 16.03 -20.29
C PHE A 156 -56.95 16.07 -18.78
N LEU A 157 -56.19 16.85 -18.01
CA LEU A 157 -56.27 16.90 -16.54
C LEU A 157 -57.11 18.07 -15.99
N VAL A 158 -57.43 19.08 -16.80
CA VAL A 158 -58.35 20.15 -16.38
C VAL A 158 -59.76 19.57 -16.39
N LYS A 159 -60.32 19.38 -15.19
CA LYS A 159 -61.67 18.82 -15.03
C LYS A 159 -62.69 19.75 -15.68
N VAL A 160 -63.66 19.15 -16.37
CA VAL A 160 -64.85 19.88 -16.83
C VAL A 160 -65.68 20.23 -15.60
N GLU A 161 -65.91 21.51 -15.35
CA GLU A 161 -66.75 21.99 -14.25
C GLU A 161 -68.23 21.74 -14.62
N VAL A 162 -68.78 20.63 -14.13
CA VAL A 162 -70.20 20.30 -14.27
C VAL A 162 -70.95 20.92 -13.08
N PRO A 163 -71.95 21.79 -13.31
CA PRO A 163 -72.69 22.43 -12.21
C PRO A 163 -73.39 21.38 -11.33
N ALA A 164 -73.46 21.66 -10.03
CA ALA A 164 -73.99 20.73 -9.03
C ALA A 164 -75.45 20.29 -9.27
N GLU A 165 -76.23 21.11 -9.97
CA GLU A 165 -77.61 20.80 -10.38
C GLU A 165 -77.68 19.61 -11.34
N TRP A 166 -76.70 19.48 -12.25
CA TRP A 166 -76.63 18.37 -13.21
C TRP A 166 -75.99 17.12 -12.61
N LEU A 167 -75.19 17.26 -11.56
CA LEU A 167 -74.60 16.13 -10.81
C LEU A 167 -75.59 15.49 -9.82
N ALA A 168 -76.76 16.10 -9.60
CA ALA A 168 -77.82 15.53 -8.77
C ALA A 168 -78.55 14.36 -9.45
N ASP A 169 -78.48 14.27 -10.79
CA ASP A 169 -78.99 13.14 -11.56
C ASP A 169 -78.04 11.92 -11.40
N PRO A 170 -78.53 10.74 -10.99
CA PRO A 170 -77.69 9.56 -10.78
C PRO A 170 -76.96 9.08 -12.04
N GLU A 171 -77.49 9.30 -13.24
CA GLU A 171 -76.85 8.86 -14.49
C GLU A 171 -75.62 9.71 -14.84
N THR A 172 -75.74 11.03 -14.70
CA THR A 172 -74.63 11.98 -14.93
C THR A 172 -73.56 11.85 -13.87
N ALA A 173 -73.93 11.57 -12.61
CA ALA A 173 -72.99 11.30 -11.53
C ALA A 173 -72.14 10.05 -11.81
N ALA A 174 -72.77 8.94 -12.23
CA ALA A 174 -72.06 7.72 -12.61
C ALA A 174 -71.14 7.92 -13.84
N LEU A 175 -71.55 8.77 -14.78
CA LEU A 175 -70.75 9.10 -15.96
C LEU A 175 -69.55 9.99 -15.59
N TYR A 176 -69.72 10.90 -14.64
CA TYR A 176 -68.64 11.73 -14.09
C TYR A 176 -67.63 10.88 -13.30
N GLU A 177 -68.08 9.90 -12.53
CA GLU A 177 -67.21 8.95 -11.82
C GLU A 177 -66.37 8.11 -12.80
N ARG A 178 -66.97 7.62 -13.89
CA ARG A 178 -66.23 6.94 -14.96
C ARG A 178 -65.20 7.85 -15.63
N TYR A 179 -65.53 9.12 -15.83
CA TYR A 179 -64.59 10.12 -16.34
C TYR A 179 -63.43 10.34 -15.37
N GLU A 180 -63.68 10.44 -14.06
CA GLU A 180 -62.60 10.59 -13.06
C GLU A 180 -61.67 9.38 -13.06
N ASN A 181 -62.22 8.16 -13.11
CA ASN A 181 -61.43 6.93 -13.18
C ASN A 181 -60.55 6.88 -14.44
N LEU A 182 -61.08 7.26 -15.61
CA LEU A 182 -60.30 7.35 -16.85
C LEU A 182 -59.19 8.41 -16.77
N VAL A 183 -59.41 9.52 -16.07
CA VAL A 183 -58.38 10.54 -15.83
C VAL A 183 -57.28 9.99 -14.91
N GLU A 184 -57.60 9.15 -13.93
CA GLU A 184 -56.61 8.48 -13.08
C GLU A 184 -55.80 7.43 -13.85
N ASP A 185 -56.46 6.60 -14.65
CA ASP A 185 -55.81 5.63 -15.53
C ASP A 185 -54.83 6.32 -16.50
N PHE A 186 -55.25 7.45 -17.09
CA PHE A 186 -54.39 8.26 -17.94
C PHE A 186 -53.15 8.76 -17.20
N LYS A 187 -53.27 9.23 -15.95
CA LYS A 187 -52.12 9.67 -15.16
C LYS A 187 -51.12 8.53 -14.93
N MET A 188 -51.62 7.33 -14.62
CA MET A 188 -50.80 6.15 -14.39
C MET A 188 -50.04 5.75 -15.65
N VAL A 189 -50.74 5.56 -16.76
CA VAL A 189 -50.15 5.15 -18.06
C VAL A 189 -49.17 6.21 -18.57
N HIS A 190 -49.51 7.50 -18.47
CA HIS A 190 -48.60 8.57 -18.88
C HIS A 190 -47.32 8.59 -18.05
N LYS A 191 -47.41 8.35 -16.74
CA LYS A 191 -46.25 8.28 -15.85
C LYS A 191 -45.33 7.10 -16.20
N GLU A 192 -45.90 5.94 -16.50
CA GLU A 192 -45.15 4.77 -16.95
C GLU A 192 -44.47 5.01 -18.30
N ARG A 193 -45.18 5.63 -19.25
CA ARG A 193 -44.61 5.99 -20.56
C ARG A 193 -43.44 6.97 -20.44
N GLU A 194 -43.55 8.01 -19.62
CA GLU A 194 -42.46 8.97 -19.41
C GLU A 194 -41.24 8.33 -18.73
N ALA A 195 -41.46 7.39 -17.79
CA ALA A 195 -40.39 6.59 -17.23
C ALA A 195 -39.71 5.70 -18.30
N GLY A 196 -40.49 5.06 -19.16
CA GLY A 196 -40.00 4.25 -20.28
C GLY A 196 -39.27 5.06 -21.35
N ARG A 197 -39.68 6.30 -21.62
CA ARG A 197 -39.05 7.17 -22.64
C ARG A 197 -37.58 7.43 -22.34
N LYS A 198 -37.24 7.75 -21.09
CA LYS A 198 -35.84 7.96 -20.67
C LYS A 198 -34.99 6.71 -20.87
N SER A 199 -35.56 5.53 -20.63
CA SER A 199 -34.90 4.25 -20.92
C SER A 199 -34.74 4.01 -22.43
N GLY A 200 -35.71 4.42 -23.25
CA GLY A 200 -35.65 4.35 -24.70
C GLY A 200 -34.58 5.24 -25.33
N GLU A 201 -34.33 6.43 -24.77
CA GLU A 201 -33.25 7.34 -25.21
C GLU A 201 -31.87 6.70 -24.98
N ALA A 202 -31.63 6.12 -23.79
CA ALA A 202 -30.41 5.34 -23.52
C ALA A 202 -30.26 4.12 -24.45
N ALA A 203 -31.35 3.43 -24.77
CA ALA A 203 -31.34 2.33 -25.71
C ALA A 203 -31.03 2.78 -27.16
N ALA A 204 -31.43 4.00 -27.54
CA ALA A 204 -31.14 4.57 -28.85
C ALA A 204 -29.65 4.96 -28.99
N GLU A 205 -29.04 5.51 -27.94
CA GLU A 205 -27.60 5.78 -27.87
C GLU A 205 -26.80 4.47 -27.97
N LEU A 206 -27.13 3.47 -27.16
CA LEU A 206 -26.49 2.15 -27.23
C LEU A 206 -26.64 1.50 -28.61
N LYS A 207 -27.79 1.68 -29.28
CA LYS A 207 -28.00 1.19 -30.65
C LYS A 207 -27.16 1.95 -31.66
N ALA A 208 -26.92 3.24 -31.47
CA ALA A 208 -26.03 4.02 -32.32
C ALA A 208 -24.57 3.58 -32.13
N ASP A 209 -24.14 3.36 -30.89
CA ASP A 209 -22.80 2.87 -30.56
C ASP A 209 -22.58 1.46 -31.09
N LEU A 210 -23.55 0.55 -30.93
CA LEU A 210 -23.47 -0.79 -31.51
C LEU A 210 -23.32 -0.75 -33.03
N LYS A 211 -24.09 0.12 -33.72
CA LYS A 211 -23.92 0.33 -35.16
C LYS A 211 -22.56 0.89 -35.53
N ALA A 212 -21.98 1.76 -34.70
CA ALA A 212 -20.64 2.27 -34.91
C ALA A 212 -19.59 1.16 -34.75
N MET A 213 -19.70 0.36 -33.68
CA MET A 213 -18.83 -0.81 -33.46
C MET A 213 -18.98 -1.88 -34.54
N GLU A 214 -20.18 -2.11 -35.06
CA GLU A 214 -20.43 -3.01 -36.19
C GLU A 214 -19.70 -2.54 -37.45
N LYS A 215 -19.78 -1.25 -37.77
CA LYS A 215 -19.04 -0.66 -38.90
C LYS A 215 -17.53 -0.75 -38.71
N GLU A 216 -17.01 -0.46 -37.52
CA GLU A 216 -15.59 -0.60 -37.22
C GLU A 216 -15.14 -2.06 -37.35
N ARG A 217 -15.95 -3.00 -36.87
CA ARG A 217 -15.72 -4.43 -37.03
C ARG A 217 -15.67 -4.83 -38.49
N GLU A 218 -16.61 -4.37 -39.33
CA GLU A 218 -16.59 -4.63 -40.77
C GLU A 218 -15.32 -4.08 -41.43
N VAL A 219 -14.94 -2.84 -41.13
CA VAL A 219 -13.70 -2.24 -41.65
C VAL A 219 -12.45 -3.03 -41.23
N ILE A 220 -12.40 -3.50 -39.98
CA ILE A 220 -11.30 -4.34 -39.48
C ILE A 220 -11.30 -5.71 -40.17
N LEU A 221 -12.48 -6.33 -40.39
CA LEU A 221 -12.61 -7.60 -41.08
C LEU A 221 -12.16 -7.48 -42.55
N ASP A 222 -12.59 -6.45 -43.27
CA ASP A 222 -12.14 -6.17 -44.64
C ASP A 222 -10.62 -6.00 -44.73
N ARG A 223 -10.04 -5.26 -43.76
CA ARG A 223 -8.59 -5.09 -43.67
C ARG A 223 -7.89 -6.39 -43.35
N LEU A 224 -8.46 -7.20 -42.45
CA LEU A 224 -7.94 -8.50 -42.06
C LEU A 224 -7.98 -9.47 -43.25
N GLU A 225 -9.04 -9.49 -44.05
CA GLU A 225 -9.13 -10.30 -45.26
C GLU A 225 -8.07 -9.89 -46.28
N LYS A 226 -7.91 -8.59 -46.54
CA LYS A 226 -6.84 -8.07 -47.42
C LYS A 226 -5.45 -8.48 -46.94
N ILE A 227 -5.20 -8.46 -45.63
CA ILE A 227 -3.92 -8.89 -45.04
C ILE A 227 -3.77 -10.41 -45.12
N LYS A 228 -4.81 -11.19 -44.82
CA LYS A 228 -4.81 -12.65 -44.91
C LYS A 228 -4.49 -13.12 -46.33
N VAL A 229 -5.10 -12.51 -47.35
CA VAL A 229 -4.80 -12.80 -48.77
C VAL A 229 -3.33 -12.52 -49.09
N ARG A 230 -2.78 -11.39 -48.63
CA ARG A 230 -1.35 -11.05 -48.82
C ARG A 230 -0.40 -11.96 -48.06
N THR A 231 -0.83 -12.57 -46.96
CA THR A 231 0.04 -13.35 -46.06
C THR A 231 -0.19 -14.86 -46.17
N ALA A 232 -1.09 -15.31 -47.06
CA ALA A 232 -1.47 -16.71 -47.23
C ALA A 232 -0.27 -17.62 -47.57
N SER A 233 0.69 -17.12 -48.35
CA SER A 233 1.91 -17.85 -48.71
C SER A 233 2.91 -18.02 -47.55
N ASN A 234 2.86 -17.15 -46.54
CA ASN A 234 3.87 -17.05 -45.47
C ASN A 234 3.28 -17.29 -44.07
N SER A 235 2.40 -18.28 -43.94
CA SER A 235 1.69 -18.59 -42.68
C SER A 235 2.62 -18.84 -41.48
N HIS A 236 3.77 -19.48 -41.69
CA HIS A 236 4.75 -19.75 -40.62
C HIS A 236 5.38 -18.45 -40.06
N LEU A 237 5.65 -17.47 -40.93
CA LEU A 237 6.16 -16.15 -40.51
C LEU A 237 5.10 -15.36 -39.73
N LEU A 238 3.82 -15.50 -40.08
CA LEU A 238 2.72 -14.89 -39.31
C LEU A 238 2.65 -15.46 -37.89
N LYS A 239 2.80 -16.79 -37.73
CA LYS A 239 2.86 -17.43 -36.40
C LYS A 239 4.04 -16.92 -35.57
N ALA A 240 5.23 -16.80 -36.18
CA ALA A 240 6.42 -16.26 -35.52
C ALA A 240 6.24 -14.77 -35.15
N ALA A 241 5.66 -13.96 -36.04
CA ALA A 241 5.35 -12.56 -35.77
C ALA A 241 4.30 -12.38 -34.67
N ASN A 242 3.29 -13.26 -34.60
CA ASN A 242 2.31 -13.26 -33.52
C ASN A 242 2.96 -13.61 -32.18
N ALA A 243 3.81 -14.64 -32.14
CA ALA A 243 4.58 -14.98 -30.94
C ALA A 243 5.46 -13.80 -30.49
N LEU A 244 6.18 -13.16 -31.42
CA LEU A 244 7.00 -11.98 -31.12
C LEU A 244 6.16 -10.79 -30.63
N ARG A 245 4.95 -10.58 -31.18
CA ARG A 245 4.03 -9.55 -30.71
C ARG A 245 3.57 -9.83 -29.28
N ILE A 246 3.15 -11.06 -28.98
CA ILE A 246 2.74 -11.47 -27.62
C ILE A 246 3.90 -11.25 -26.64
N GLU A 247 5.13 -11.62 -27.01
CA GLU A 247 6.30 -11.38 -26.17
C GLU A 247 6.59 -9.87 -25.98
N ARG A 248 6.39 -9.03 -27.00
CA ARG A 248 6.52 -7.57 -26.84
C ARG A 248 5.41 -6.94 -26.01
N ASP A 249 4.18 -7.42 -26.14
CA ASP A 249 3.06 -6.96 -25.34
C ASP A 249 3.33 -7.32 -23.86
N ARG A 250 3.83 -8.53 -23.58
CA ARG A 250 4.31 -8.94 -22.25
C ARG A 250 5.47 -8.09 -21.73
N ASP A 251 6.48 -7.83 -22.56
CA ASP A 251 7.61 -6.97 -22.19
C ASP A 251 7.13 -5.54 -21.86
N HIS A 252 6.16 -5.03 -22.62
CA HIS A 252 5.55 -3.73 -22.33
C HIS A 252 4.78 -3.73 -21.00
N GLU A 253 3.96 -4.75 -20.73
CA GLU A 253 3.26 -4.91 -19.45
C GLU A 253 4.24 -4.99 -18.27
N LEU A 254 5.29 -5.79 -18.39
CA LEU A 254 6.36 -5.90 -17.38
C LEU A 254 7.10 -4.57 -17.21
N SER A 255 7.35 -3.82 -18.29
CA SER A 255 7.98 -2.51 -18.22
C SER A 255 7.10 -1.50 -17.48
N LEU A 256 5.78 -1.53 -17.70
CA LEU A 256 4.82 -0.68 -17.02
C LEU A 256 4.75 -1.03 -15.52
N GLN A 257 4.67 -2.32 -15.19
CA GLN A 257 4.71 -2.80 -13.79
C GLN A 257 6.00 -2.36 -13.10
N ARG A 258 7.16 -2.50 -13.76
CA ARG A 258 8.45 -2.05 -13.23
C ARG A 258 8.48 -0.55 -12.96
N VAL A 259 7.88 0.27 -13.81
CA VAL A 259 7.77 1.72 -13.58
C VAL A 259 6.86 1.99 -12.38
N GLN A 260 5.69 1.34 -12.30
CA GLN A 260 4.77 1.48 -11.16
C GLN A 260 5.41 1.06 -9.83
N GLU A 261 6.13 -0.06 -9.80
CA GLU A 261 6.86 -0.52 -8.61
C GLU A 261 7.97 0.45 -8.21
N LYS A 262 8.74 0.97 -9.18
CA LYS A 262 9.75 2.00 -8.90
C LYS A 262 9.15 3.28 -8.32
N GLU A 263 8.01 3.73 -8.87
CA GLU A 263 7.28 4.87 -8.32
C GLU A 263 6.78 4.60 -6.91
N ALA A 264 6.26 3.39 -6.64
CA ALA A 264 5.84 2.98 -5.30
C ALA A 264 7.02 2.95 -4.31
N ILE A 265 8.17 2.40 -4.70
CA ILE A 265 9.39 2.40 -3.88
C ILE A 265 9.86 3.84 -3.60
N SER A 266 9.90 4.70 -4.62
CA SER A 266 10.25 6.12 -4.45
C SER A 266 9.31 6.83 -3.47
N ASN A 267 8.00 6.61 -3.59
CA ASN A 267 7.01 7.17 -2.66
C ASN A 267 7.21 6.67 -1.22
N LEU A 268 7.54 5.39 -1.04
CA LEU A 268 7.85 4.81 0.27
C LEU A 268 9.15 5.37 0.85
N GLN A 269 10.19 5.57 0.02
CA GLN A 269 11.45 6.20 0.43
C GLN A 269 11.23 7.63 0.89
N VAL A 270 10.49 8.45 0.12
CA VAL A 270 10.13 9.81 0.53
C VAL A 270 9.32 9.81 1.82
N SER A 271 8.43 8.84 2.03
CA SER A 271 7.68 8.70 3.28
C SER A 271 8.60 8.34 4.46
N LEU A 272 9.57 7.44 4.25
CA LEU A 272 10.58 7.07 5.24
C LEU A 272 11.42 8.28 5.63
N GLU A 273 11.99 9.00 4.66
CA GLU A 273 12.78 10.22 4.89
C GLU A 273 11.99 11.30 5.65
N ARG A 274 10.69 11.45 5.36
CA ARG A 274 9.82 12.35 6.13
C ARG A 274 9.66 11.90 7.58
N ALA A 275 9.49 10.59 7.82
CA ALA A 275 9.38 10.04 9.16
C ALA A 275 10.70 10.19 9.93
N GLU A 276 11.84 9.95 9.27
CA GLU A 276 13.17 10.16 9.84
C GLU A 276 13.45 11.63 10.15
N ARG A 277 13.08 12.56 9.26
CA ARG A 277 13.17 14.00 9.54
C ARG A 277 12.34 14.39 10.76
N LYS A 278 11.10 13.91 10.86
CA LYS A 278 10.28 14.12 12.06
C LYS A 278 10.93 13.56 13.31
N LEU A 279 11.53 12.37 13.23
CA LEU A 279 12.23 11.74 14.35
C LEU A 279 13.47 12.57 14.75
N ARG A 280 14.26 13.06 13.78
CA ARG A 280 15.42 13.95 14.05
C ARG A 280 14.97 15.25 14.70
N LEU A 281 13.90 15.88 14.20
CA LEU A 281 13.32 17.08 14.82
C LEU A 281 12.83 16.81 16.26
N LEU A 282 12.22 15.66 16.53
CA LEU A 282 11.82 15.28 17.89
C LEU A 282 13.02 15.00 18.81
N GLN A 283 14.08 14.40 18.27
CA GLN A 283 15.34 14.19 18.99
C GLN A 283 16.05 15.52 19.29
N GLU A 284 16.08 16.45 18.33
CA GLU A 284 16.62 17.80 18.50
C GLU A 284 15.75 18.66 19.42
N ALA A 285 14.43 18.49 19.40
CA ALA A 285 13.52 19.13 20.36
C ALA A 285 13.70 18.59 21.79
N GLY A 286 14.19 17.36 21.93
CA GLY A 286 14.65 16.80 23.21
C GLY A 286 15.93 17.47 23.75
N VAL A 287 16.64 18.26 22.92
CA VAL A 287 17.84 19.04 23.27
C VAL A 287 17.46 20.52 23.36
N GLU A 288 16.89 20.94 24.50
CA GLU A 288 16.76 22.34 24.96
C GLU A 288 16.46 23.44 23.89
N LEU A 289 15.67 23.15 22.85
CA LEU A 289 15.20 24.18 21.92
C LEU A 289 13.99 24.89 22.52
N SER A 290 14.09 26.20 22.74
CA SER A 290 12.94 27.04 23.11
C SER A 290 11.85 26.91 22.02
N PRO A 291 10.57 26.72 22.38
CA PRO A 291 9.46 26.60 21.42
C PRO A 291 9.45 27.70 20.35
N GLN A 292 9.86 28.91 20.70
CA GLN A 292 9.95 30.06 19.81
C GLN A 292 10.98 29.88 18.68
N VAL A 293 12.11 29.22 18.95
CA VAL A 293 13.15 28.96 17.93
C VAL A 293 12.68 27.86 16.98
N LEU A 294 11.94 26.87 17.49
CA LEU A 294 11.32 25.83 16.67
C LEU A 294 10.22 26.40 15.77
N GLU A 295 9.36 27.27 16.31
CA GLU A 295 8.32 27.97 15.54
C GLU A 295 8.93 28.84 14.44
N GLN A 296 10.01 29.58 14.73
CA GLN A 296 10.73 30.36 13.72
C GLN A 296 11.27 29.48 12.59
N ARG A 297 11.98 28.39 12.92
CA ARG A 297 12.50 27.44 11.92
C ARG A 297 11.40 26.81 11.08
N LEU A 298 10.31 26.37 11.71
CA LEU A 298 9.17 25.80 11.00
C LEU A 298 8.48 26.84 10.10
N SER A 299 8.38 28.09 10.55
CA SER A 299 7.82 29.17 9.73
C SER A 299 8.69 29.46 8.51
N GLU A 300 10.02 29.47 8.65
CA GLU A 300 10.97 29.62 7.55
C GLU A 300 10.89 28.45 6.57
N GLU A 301 10.83 27.21 7.07
CA GLU A 301 10.66 26.01 6.24
C GLU A 301 9.33 26.03 5.48
N VAL A 302 8.22 26.40 6.14
CA VAL A 302 6.91 26.54 5.49
C VAL A 302 6.93 27.63 4.42
N MET A 303 7.60 28.76 4.66
CA MET A 303 7.75 29.83 3.66
C MET A 303 8.56 29.34 2.45
N LEU A 304 9.67 28.64 2.67
CA LEU A 304 10.49 28.06 1.60
C LEU A 304 9.71 27.02 0.79
N LEU A 305 9.06 26.06 1.45
CA LEU A 305 8.24 25.04 0.80
C LEU A 305 7.07 25.64 0.02
N THR A 306 6.46 26.71 0.54
CA THR A 306 5.39 27.43 -0.15
C THR A 306 5.91 28.13 -1.41
N ALA A 307 7.09 28.75 -1.36
CA ALA A 307 7.73 29.35 -2.53
C ALA A 307 8.07 28.30 -3.60
N VAL A 308 8.64 27.15 -3.21
CA VAL A 308 8.95 26.04 -4.12
C VAL A 308 7.69 25.45 -4.75
N LYS A 309 6.63 25.24 -3.94
CA LYS A 309 5.33 24.71 -4.40
C LYS A 309 4.61 25.63 -5.37
N ASN A 310 4.64 26.95 -5.14
CA ASN A 310 3.82 27.89 -5.91
C ASN A 310 4.52 28.39 -7.17
N GLU A 311 5.85 28.54 -7.16
CA GLU A 311 6.56 29.17 -8.27
C GLU A 311 7.38 28.18 -9.10
N ARG A 312 8.10 27.27 -8.44
CA ARG A 312 9.08 26.41 -9.11
C ARG A 312 8.49 25.10 -9.62
N LEU A 313 7.92 24.30 -8.73
CA LEU A 313 7.33 23.00 -9.08
C LEU A 313 6.32 23.10 -10.24
N PRO A 314 5.43 24.11 -10.29
CA PRO A 314 4.48 24.24 -11.39
C PRO A 314 5.17 24.59 -12.72
N THR A 315 6.20 25.45 -12.71
CA THR A 315 6.90 25.85 -13.94
C THR A 315 7.75 24.71 -14.50
N GLU A 316 8.46 23.96 -13.64
CA GLU A 316 9.17 22.74 -14.04
C GLU A 316 8.22 21.65 -14.54
N LEU A 317 7.07 21.47 -13.89
CA LEU A 317 6.08 20.47 -14.29
C LEU A 317 5.43 20.81 -15.64
N VAL A 318 5.14 22.09 -15.91
CA VAL A 318 4.62 22.53 -17.22
C VAL A 318 5.67 22.34 -18.33
N THR A 319 6.93 22.71 -18.08
CA THR A 319 8.02 22.52 -19.06
C THR A 319 8.30 21.03 -19.32
N LEU A 320 8.24 20.18 -18.29
CA LEU A 320 8.40 18.74 -18.47
C LEU A 320 7.20 18.11 -19.20
N LYS A 321 5.97 18.48 -18.86
CA LYS A 321 4.76 18.01 -19.55
C LYS A 321 4.76 18.39 -21.02
N SER A 322 5.01 19.66 -21.34
CA SER A 322 5.12 20.12 -22.74
C SER A 322 6.23 19.39 -23.52
N ARG A 323 7.36 19.07 -22.88
CA ARG A 323 8.42 18.25 -23.49
C ARG A 323 7.94 16.82 -23.76
N VAL A 324 7.24 16.20 -22.82
CA VAL A 324 6.67 14.85 -22.97
C VAL A 324 5.59 14.83 -24.05
N GLU A 325 4.70 15.81 -24.07
CA GLU A 325 3.68 15.99 -25.12
C GLU A 325 4.33 16.15 -26.50
N ALA A 326 5.39 16.96 -26.62
CA ALA A 326 6.13 17.10 -27.86
C ALA A 326 6.78 15.76 -28.29
N LEU A 327 7.40 15.03 -27.37
CA LEU A 327 7.98 13.71 -27.68
C LEU A 327 6.92 12.68 -28.07
N ASN A 328 5.78 12.65 -27.38
CA ASN A 328 4.65 11.79 -27.72
C ASN A 328 4.06 12.14 -29.08
N SER A 329 3.99 13.43 -29.42
CA SER A 329 3.54 13.87 -30.75
C SER A 329 4.46 13.32 -31.83
N VAL A 330 5.78 13.39 -31.65
CA VAL A 330 6.80 12.87 -32.58
C VAL A 330 6.84 11.34 -32.62
N ALA A 331 6.50 10.66 -31.53
CA ALA A 331 6.41 9.20 -31.51
C ALA A 331 5.18 8.69 -32.28
N ASN A 332 4.06 9.42 -32.21
CA ASN A 332 2.80 9.03 -32.83
C ASN A 332 2.66 9.47 -34.30
N THR A 333 3.30 10.58 -34.69
CA THR A 333 3.38 11.01 -36.09
C THR A 333 4.81 10.89 -36.61
N TYR A 334 4.97 10.20 -37.74
CA TYR A 334 6.27 10.18 -38.42
C TYR A 334 6.59 11.59 -38.92
N VAL A 335 7.48 12.29 -38.22
CA VAL A 335 8.01 13.59 -38.65
C VAL A 335 9.23 13.33 -39.50
N GLY A 336 9.10 13.51 -40.81
CA GLY A 336 10.22 13.40 -41.75
C GLY A 336 11.25 14.52 -41.58
N PRO A 337 12.48 14.35 -42.12
CA PRO A 337 13.53 15.37 -42.05
C PRO A 337 13.08 16.72 -42.66
N ASP A 338 12.26 16.69 -43.70
CA ASP A 338 11.72 17.89 -44.36
C ASP A 338 10.76 18.68 -43.46
N ASP A 339 9.96 17.99 -42.63
CA ASP A 339 9.03 18.67 -41.72
C ASP A 339 9.77 19.26 -40.51
N ILE A 340 10.86 18.63 -40.07
CA ILE A 340 11.76 19.22 -39.07
C ILE A 340 12.40 20.51 -39.63
N ILE A 341 12.82 20.51 -40.90
CA ILE A 341 13.37 21.71 -41.54
C ILE A 341 12.32 22.83 -41.62
N LYS A 342 11.08 22.51 -42.01
CA LYS A 342 9.97 23.49 -42.01
C LYS A 342 9.67 24.03 -40.61
N LEU A 343 9.70 23.19 -39.58
CA LEU A 343 9.50 23.62 -38.19
C LEU A 343 10.64 24.52 -37.70
N ARG A 344 11.89 24.22 -38.06
CA ARG A 344 13.05 25.09 -37.78
C ARG A 344 12.92 26.44 -38.47
N GLN A 345 12.55 26.45 -39.75
CA GLN A 345 12.31 27.70 -40.48
C GLN A 345 11.19 28.54 -39.85
N LYS A 346 10.08 27.91 -39.43
CA LYS A 346 9.01 28.60 -38.69
C LYS A 346 9.51 29.15 -37.35
N LEU A 347 10.33 28.37 -36.62
CA LEU A 347 10.93 28.84 -35.37
C LEU A 347 11.86 30.04 -35.60
N ASP A 348 12.66 30.03 -36.67
CA ASP A 348 13.54 31.15 -37.02
C ASP A 348 12.76 32.40 -37.44
N VAL A 349 11.60 32.24 -38.08
CA VAL A 349 10.70 33.36 -38.40
C VAL A 349 10.09 33.94 -37.13
N VAL A 350 9.52 33.09 -36.26
CA VAL A 350 8.92 33.52 -34.99
C VAL A 350 9.98 34.13 -34.06
N ALA A 351 11.19 33.58 -34.01
CA ALA A 351 12.28 34.16 -33.22
C ALA A 351 12.67 35.57 -33.71
N ARG A 352 12.71 35.77 -35.03
CA ARG A 352 12.92 37.10 -35.63
C ARG A 352 11.76 38.05 -35.34
N GLU A 353 10.51 37.59 -35.39
CA GLU A 353 9.34 38.41 -35.02
C GLU A 353 9.36 38.79 -33.54
N VAL A 354 9.69 37.86 -32.64
CA VAL A 354 9.82 38.13 -31.20
C VAL A 354 10.95 39.10 -30.94
N GLN A 355 12.09 38.96 -31.63
CA GLN A 355 13.20 39.90 -31.52
C GLN A 355 12.80 41.29 -32.03
N ALA A 356 12.13 41.39 -33.17
CA ALA A 356 11.63 42.67 -33.69
C ALA A 356 10.61 43.31 -32.74
N LEU A 357 9.69 42.53 -32.16
CA LEU A 357 8.73 43.02 -31.16
C LEU A 357 9.43 43.45 -29.86
N ALA A 358 10.50 42.75 -29.45
CA ALA A 358 11.31 43.13 -28.30
C ALA A 358 12.07 44.43 -28.56
N GLU A 359 12.65 44.60 -29.75
CA GLU A 359 13.32 45.84 -30.19
C GLU A 359 12.34 47.01 -30.29
N ILE A 360 11.15 46.80 -30.86
CA ILE A 360 10.06 47.78 -30.90
C ILE A 360 9.67 48.19 -29.49
N LYS A 361 9.45 47.23 -28.58
CA LYS A 361 9.11 47.50 -27.18
C LYS A 361 10.20 48.28 -26.42
N VAL A 362 11.46 48.06 -26.76
CA VAL A 362 12.60 48.83 -26.19
C VAL A 362 12.67 50.24 -26.80
N SER A 363 12.27 50.42 -28.06
CA SER A 363 12.23 51.73 -28.71
C SER A 363 10.99 52.58 -28.35
N GLU A 364 9.86 51.94 -28.06
CA GLU A 364 8.58 52.59 -27.70
C GLU A 364 8.43 52.88 -26.19
N SER A 365 9.50 52.73 -25.39
CA SER A 365 9.48 53.02 -23.95
C SER A 365 9.45 54.52 -23.62
N GLY A 366 8.58 55.28 -24.29
CA GLY A 366 8.12 56.58 -23.85
C GLY A 366 7.06 56.42 -22.77
N THR A 367 7.38 56.84 -21.55
CA THR A 367 6.44 57.09 -20.42
C THR A 367 5.73 55.90 -19.76
N ASP A 368 6.29 54.69 -19.80
CA ASP A 368 5.74 53.60 -18.96
C ASP A 368 6.32 53.67 -17.53
N GLN A 369 5.61 54.33 -16.61
CA GLN A 369 5.99 54.41 -15.18
C GLN A 369 6.09 53.04 -14.51
N MET A 370 5.52 51.98 -15.10
CA MET A 370 5.59 50.62 -14.58
C MET A 370 6.84 49.87 -15.06
N ALA A 371 7.59 50.40 -16.02
CA ALA A 371 8.85 49.82 -16.47
C ALA A 371 9.90 49.61 -15.36
N PRO A 372 10.22 50.61 -14.51
CA PRO A 372 11.16 50.42 -13.40
C PRO A 372 10.66 49.36 -12.39
N PHE A 373 9.36 49.33 -12.08
CA PHE A 373 8.79 48.32 -11.19
C PHE A 373 8.86 46.91 -11.79
N ARG A 374 8.67 46.76 -13.11
CA ARG A 374 8.87 45.47 -13.79
C ARG A 374 10.34 45.05 -13.84
N GLN A 375 11.27 45.98 -14.03
CA GLN A 375 12.70 45.70 -13.95
C GLN A 375 13.11 45.33 -12.52
N GLN A 376 12.59 46.01 -11.50
CA GLN A 376 12.81 45.69 -10.10
C GLN A 376 12.20 44.32 -9.75
N ALA A 377 10.99 44.02 -10.20
CA ALA A 377 10.36 42.71 -10.01
C ALA A 377 11.15 41.60 -10.73
N ALA A 378 11.66 41.85 -11.93
CA ALA A 378 12.51 40.90 -12.65
C ALA A 378 13.85 40.69 -11.95
N ALA A 379 14.48 41.75 -11.42
CA ALA A 379 15.70 41.65 -10.64
C ALA A 379 15.49 40.89 -9.33
N ILE A 380 14.41 41.18 -8.58
CA ILE A 380 14.05 40.45 -7.36
C ILE A 380 13.74 38.99 -7.68
N ALA A 381 13.02 38.70 -8.76
CA ALA A 381 12.76 37.33 -9.20
C ALA A 381 14.05 36.60 -9.61
N GLY A 382 15.01 37.31 -10.24
CA GLY A 382 16.33 36.79 -10.55
C GLY A 382 17.16 36.48 -9.29
N VAL A 383 17.17 37.39 -8.31
CA VAL A 383 17.80 37.16 -7.00
C VAL A 383 17.16 35.96 -6.30
N LYS A 384 15.82 35.89 -6.27
CA LYS A 384 15.07 34.77 -5.68
C LYS A 384 15.44 33.43 -6.35
N ARG A 385 15.52 33.38 -7.68
CA ARG A 385 15.98 32.18 -8.40
C ARG A 385 17.42 31.82 -8.05
N ASN A 386 18.34 32.78 -8.08
CA ASN A 386 19.74 32.54 -7.74
C ASN A 386 19.93 32.07 -6.29
N THR A 387 19.13 32.59 -5.34
CA THR A 387 19.16 32.11 -3.94
C THR A 387 18.61 30.71 -3.80
N LEU A 388 17.53 30.35 -4.52
CA LEU A 388 17.00 29.00 -4.54
C LEU A 388 17.98 28.01 -5.18
N GLU A 389 18.65 28.37 -6.29
CA GLU A 389 19.69 27.53 -6.88
C GLU A 389 20.89 27.34 -5.94
N ARG A 390 21.26 28.36 -5.17
CA ARG A 390 22.31 28.24 -4.15
C ARG A 390 21.88 27.30 -3.02
N LEU A 391 20.63 27.44 -2.55
CA LEU A 391 20.05 26.56 -1.53
C LEU A 391 20.11 25.10 -2.00
N GLU A 392 19.69 24.82 -3.23
CA GLU A 392 19.76 23.46 -3.78
C GLU A 392 21.17 22.92 -3.89
N LYS A 393 22.13 23.74 -4.34
CA LYS A 393 23.54 23.32 -4.37
C LYS A 393 24.03 22.98 -2.96
N THR A 394 23.62 23.74 -1.95
CA THR A 394 23.98 23.43 -0.56
C THR A 394 23.26 22.21 -0.01
N GLU A 395 22.00 21.98 -0.38
CA GLU A 395 21.24 20.76 -0.04
C GLU A 395 21.85 19.52 -0.70
N GLN A 396 22.18 19.57 -1.98
CA GLN A 396 22.88 18.50 -2.70
C GLN A 396 24.24 18.20 -2.06
N ASN A 397 25.03 19.24 -1.75
CA ASN A 397 26.30 19.06 -1.04
C ASN A 397 26.09 18.44 0.35
N PHE A 398 25.00 18.77 1.04
CA PHE A 398 24.66 18.20 2.33
C PHE A 398 24.28 16.72 2.20
N GLU A 399 23.43 16.36 1.23
CA GLU A 399 23.08 14.97 0.91
C GLU A 399 24.34 14.15 0.56
N GLU A 400 25.22 14.67 -0.31
CA GLU A 400 26.50 14.03 -0.61
C GLU A 400 27.38 13.82 0.63
N LEU A 401 27.39 14.77 1.56
CA LEU A 401 28.15 14.65 2.80
C LEU A 401 27.53 13.62 3.74
N VAL A 402 26.21 13.52 3.79
CA VAL A 402 25.48 12.48 4.52
C VAL A 402 25.80 11.11 3.95
N ASP A 403 25.73 10.94 2.62
CA ASP A 403 26.09 9.69 1.94
C ASP A 403 27.54 9.30 2.22
N LYS A 404 28.48 10.25 2.12
CA LYS A 404 29.89 10.03 2.47
C LYS A 404 30.04 9.63 3.94
N LEU A 405 29.24 10.19 4.85
CA LEU A 405 29.26 9.84 6.26
C LEU A 405 28.72 8.41 6.48
N GLU A 406 27.63 8.04 5.82
CA GLU A 406 27.08 6.68 5.85
C GLU A 406 28.06 5.66 5.27
N GLU A 407 28.66 5.94 4.12
CA GLU A 407 29.72 5.11 3.57
C GLU A 407 30.88 4.94 4.55
N LYS A 408 31.31 6.02 5.22
CA LYS A 408 32.38 5.95 6.22
C LYS A 408 31.96 5.18 7.46
N LYS A 409 30.69 5.29 7.88
CA LYS A 409 30.10 4.47 8.95
C LYS A 409 30.07 2.99 8.55
N GLU A 410 29.66 2.65 7.34
CA GLU A 410 29.69 1.28 6.83
C GLU A 410 31.11 0.75 6.72
N LYS A 411 32.03 1.52 6.15
CA LYS A 411 33.46 1.18 6.10
C LYS A 411 34.01 0.96 7.52
N SER A 412 33.62 1.79 8.49
CA SER A 412 33.98 1.61 9.90
C SER A 412 33.36 0.36 10.52
N LYS A 413 32.10 0.03 10.22
CA LYS A 413 31.44 -1.22 10.65
C LYS A 413 32.11 -2.46 10.06
N ARG A 414 32.48 -2.42 8.78
CA ARG A 414 33.23 -3.49 8.10
C ARG A 414 34.63 -3.67 8.71
N ILE A 415 35.35 -2.58 8.97
CA ILE A 415 36.64 -2.61 9.67
C ILE A 415 36.48 -3.06 11.13
N GLY A 416 35.33 -2.77 11.76
CA GLY A 416 35.01 -3.20 13.12
C GLY A 416 34.72 -4.70 13.29
N GLN A 417 34.58 -5.47 12.21
CA GLN A 417 34.61 -6.95 12.28
C GLN A 417 36.00 -7.46 12.67
N ASP A 418 37.07 -6.76 12.25
CA ASP A 418 38.38 -6.94 12.85
C ASP A 418 38.39 -6.17 14.17
N SER A 419 38.22 -6.91 15.28
CA SER A 419 38.24 -6.40 16.65
C SER A 419 39.61 -5.80 16.99
N VAL A 420 39.94 -4.65 16.43
CA VAL A 420 41.10 -3.83 16.80
C VAL A 420 40.64 -2.96 17.97
N PRO A 421 41.09 -3.23 19.21
CA PRO A 421 40.74 -2.39 20.35
C PRO A 421 41.28 -0.98 20.10
N LYS A 422 40.44 0.05 20.21
CA LYS A 422 40.83 1.47 20.03
C LYS A 422 40.81 2.21 21.36
N GLY A 423 41.66 3.22 21.49
CA GLY A 423 41.68 4.13 22.64
C GLY A 423 42.01 3.44 23.97
N GLU A 424 41.07 3.47 24.91
CA GLU A 424 41.25 2.92 26.26
C GLU A 424 41.36 1.39 26.28
N ASP A 425 40.65 0.70 25.39
CA ASP A 425 40.72 -0.76 25.32
C ASP A 425 42.06 -1.25 24.77
N LEU A 426 42.70 -0.47 23.89
CA LEU A 426 44.08 -0.73 23.46
C LEU A 426 45.05 -0.56 24.62
N LYS A 427 44.90 0.49 25.43
CA LYS A 427 45.73 0.69 26.63
C LYS A 427 45.58 -0.48 27.60
N ARG A 428 44.34 -0.93 27.86
CA ARG A 428 44.04 -2.11 28.69
C ARG A 428 44.59 -3.39 28.08
N TYR A 429 44.56 -3.54 26.77
CA TYR A 429 45.16 -4.69 26.07
C TYR A 429 46.68 -4.70 26.19
N VAL A 430 47.34 -3.55 25.97
CA VAL A 430 48.80 -3.41 26.09
C VAL A 430 49.27 -3.63 27.51
N THR A 431 48.56 -3.13 28.53
CA THR A 431 48.91 -3.42 29.93
C THR A 431 48.77 -4.91 30.24
N ARG A 432 47.69 -5.57 29.79
CA ARG A 432 47.55 -7.04 29.90
C ARG A 432 48.67 -7.80 29.18
N LEU A 433 49.13 -7.30 28.04
CA LEU A 433 50.21 -7.94 27.29
C LEU A 433 51.56 -7.75 27.99
N LYS A 434 51.81 -6.58 28.60
CA LYS A 434 52.98 -6.32 29.44
C LYS A 434 52.99 -7.22 30.67
N THR A 435 51.87 -7.37 31.39
CA THR A 435 51.79 -8.26 32.54
C THR A 435 52.01 -9.71 32.13
N LYS A 436 51.41 -10.18 31.03
CA LYS A 436 51.67 -11.52 30.47
C LYS A 436 53.13 -11.73 30.07
N SER A 437 53.79 -10.72 29.50
CA SER A 437 55.22 -10.79 29.16
C SER A 437 56.11 -10.90 30.39
N VAL A 438 55.80 -10.16 31.46
CA VAL A 438 56.51 -10.26 32.74
C VAL A 438 56.31 -11.63 33.37
N LEU A 439 55.08 -12.16 33.38
CA LEU A 439 54.79 -13.51 33.87
C LEU A 439 55.54 -14.57 33.07
N TYR A 440 55.52 -14.49 31.74
CA TYR A 440 56.29 -15.41 30.89
C TYR A 440 57.78 -15.38 31.21
N LYS A 441 58.38 -14.20 31.38
CA LYS A 441 59.80 -14.07 31.77
C LYS A 441 60.06 -14.70 33.14
N LYS A 442 59.17 -14.48 34.11
CA LYS A 442 59.26 -15.08 35.46
C LYS A 442 59.20 -16.62 35.40
N CYS A 443 58.19 -17.18 34.74
CA CYS A 443 58.07 -18.64 34.58
C CYS A 443 59.27 -19.22 33.81
N ARG A 444 59.81 -18.50 32.82
CA ARG A 444 61.03 -18.92 32.11
C ARG A 444 62.26 -18.94 33.04
N THR A 445 62.40 -17.96 33.93
CA THR A 445 63.49 -17.97 34.93
C THR A 445 63.33 -19.06 35.96
N GLU A 446 62.11 -19.32 36.45
CA GLU A 446 61.79 -20.42 37.37
C GLU A 446 62.10 -21.78 36.73
N LEU A 447 61.69 -21.99 35.46
CA LEU A 447 62.04 -23.20 34.70
C LEU A 447 63.55 -23.35 34.50
N SER A 448 64.27 -22.26 34.28
CA SER A 448 65.73 -22.29 34.19
C SER A 448 66.37 -22.66 35.53
N GLY A 449 65.82 -22.16 36.65
CA GLY A 449 66.24 -22.51 38.00
C GLY A 449 66.02 -23.99 38.30
N LEU A 450 64.81 -24.51 38.06
CA LEU A 450 64.49 -25.93 38.24
C LEU A 450 65.36 -26.84 37.39
N ARG A 451 65.72 -26.44 36.16
CA ARG A 451 66.69 -27.19 35.33
C ARG A 451 68.08 -27.19 35.92
N ALA A 452 68.53 -26.06 36.47
CA ALA A 452 69.83 -25.99 37.15
C ALA A 452 69.85 -26.87 38.41
N GLU A 453 68.77 -26.84 39.20
CA GLU A 453 68.58 -27.70 40.38
C GLU A 453 68.54 -29.17 39.99
N ALA A 454 67.80 -29.57 38.96
CA ALA A 454 67.80 -30.92 38.44
C ALA A 454 69.21 -31.37 37.99
N GLY A 455 70.00 -30.47 37.39
CA GLY A 455 71.40 -30.73 37.04
C GLY A 455 72.33 -30.84 38.25
N VAL A 456 72.09 -30.09 39.32
CA VAL A 456 72.80 -30.25 40.60
C VAL A 456 72.41 -31.57 41.25
N LEU A 457 71.11 -31.90 41.32
CA LEU A 457 70.60 -33.14 41.87
C LEU A 457 71.16 -34.36 41.13
N SER A 458 71.16 -34.35 39.80
CA SER A 458 71.77 -35.39 38.98
C SER A 458 73.26 -35.57 39.30
N ARG A 459 74.02 -34.46 39.46
CA ARG A 459 75.42 -34.53 39.93
C ARG A 459 75.53 -35.09 41.34
N THR A 460 74.67 -34.69 42.28
CA THR A 460 74.69 -35.24 43.64
C THR A 460 74.34 -36.72 43.67
N LEU A 461 73.41 -37.16 42.82
CA LEU A 461 73.00 -38.55 42.67
C LEU A 461 74.18 -39.38 42.14
N ALA A 462 74.88 -38.90 41.11
CA ALA A 462 76.09 -39.53 40.60
C ALA A 462 77.23 -39.61 41.64
N ILE A 463 77.40 -38.56 42.46
CA ILE A 463 78.38 -38.57 43.58
C ILE A 463 77.99 -39.62 44.63
N ILE A 464 76.69 -39.71 44.97
CA ILE A 464 76.18 -40.69 45.93
C ILE A 464 76.33 -42.10 45.37
N GLU A 465 75.94 -42.37 44.12
CA GLU A 465 76.15 -43.64 43.45
C GLU A 465 77.64 -44.04 43.41
N GLY A 466 78.54 -43.08 43.14
CA GLY A 466 79.98 -43.30 43.20
C GLY A 466 80.47 -43.63 44.62
N LYS A 467 79.90 -43.00 45.65
CA LYS A 467 80.17 -43.37 47.06
C LYS A 467 79.56 -44.71 47.45
N LEU A 468 78.39 -45.06 46.91
CA LEU A 468 77.70 -46.32 47.14
C LEU A 468 78.46 -47.47 46.46
N ALA A 469 79.04 -47.25 45.29
CA ALA A 469 79.98 -48.18 44.65
C ALA A 469 81.25 -48.37 45.48
N LYS A 470 81.77 -47.30 46.09
CA LYS A 470 82.89 -47.37 47.06
C LYS A 470 82.53 -48.07 48.37
N ILE A 471 81.24 -48.09 48.76
CA ILE A 471 80.76 -48.82 49.94
C ILE A 471 80.51 -50.29 49.58
N LYS A 472 79.94 -50.60 48.41
CA LYS A 472 79.77 -51.98 47.92
C LYS A 472 81.09 -52.71 47.72
N THR A 473 82.12 -52.03 47.21
CA THR A 473 83.51 -52.56 47.17
C THR A 473 84.12 -52.72 48.57
N ARG A 474 83.59 -52.03 49.59
CA ARG A 474 83.98 -52.14 51.00
C ARG A 474 83.16 -53.19 51.77
N GLU A 475 82.13 -53.78 51.17
CA GLU A 475 81.38 -54.90 51.76
C GLU A 475 82.01 -56.26 51.43
N GLU A 476 82.90 -56.34 50.43
CA GLU A 476 83.73 -57.51 50.13
C GLU A 476 85.00 -57.59 51.02
N ASP A 477 85.34 -56.52 51.76
CA ASP A 477 86.45 -56.45 52.72
C ASP A 477 86.00 -56.61 54.20
N LYS A 478 84.83 -57.24 54.43
CA LYS A 478 84.28 -57.50 55.78
C LYS A 478 84.71 -58.85 56.36
N GLU A 479 86.02 -59.06 56.54
CA GLU A 479 86.52 -60.12 57.42
C GLU A 479 87.31 -59.64 58.64
N ASP A 480 87.58 -58.35 58.80
CA ASP A 480 88.20 -57.84 60.03
C ASP A 480 87.55 -56.54 60.51
N ILE A 481 87.45 -56.41 61.85
CA ILE A 481 86.87 -55.30 62.63
C ILE A 481 85.38 -55.46 62.94
N ALA A 482 85.07 -56.51 63.69
CA ALA A 482 84.14 -56.38 64.80
C ALA A 482 84.83 -55.62 65.94
N ARG A 483 84.09 -54.68 66.55
CA ARG A 483 84.34 -53.97 67.83
C ARG A 483 85.20 -52.71 67.76
N GLU A 484 84.53 -51.55 67.84
CA GLU A 484 85.01 -50.44 68.67
C GLU A 484 83.86 -49.52 69.10
N GLY A 485 83.00 -50.06 69.97
CA GLY A 485 82.45 -49.27 71.06
C GLY A 485 83.38 -49.46 72.25
N SER A 486 84.39 -48.60 72.38
CA SER A 486 85.29 -48.56 73.53
C SER A 486 85.91 -47.18 73.66
N LEU A 487 86.08 -46.74 74.90
CA LEU A 487 86.68 -45.48 75.31
C LEU A 487 88.13 -45.34 74.79
N PRO A 488 88.64 -44.11 74.63
CA PRO A 488 90.03 -43.88 74.24
C PRO A 488 91.01 -44.51 75.27
N GLU A 489 91.94 -45.33 74.78
CA GLU A 489 93.08 -45.82 75.54
C GLU A 489 93.97 -44.65 75.97
N GLY A 490 93.97 -44.36 77.28
CA GLY A 490 94.74 -43.27 77.89
C GLY A 490 94.09 -42.56 79.08
N TYR A 491 93.11 -43.18 79.75
CA TYR A 491 92.46 -42.62 80.94
C TYR A 491 93.36 -42.78 82.17
N SER A 492 94.13 -41.73 82.47
CA SER A 492 94.79 -41.54 83.78
C SER A 492 94.26 -40.26 84.43
N GLU A 493 94.30 -40.19 85.76
CA GLU A 493 93.87 -39.04 86.58
C GLU A 493 94.51 -37.71 86.12
N ASN A 494 95.66 -37.75 85.45
CA ASN A 494 96.36 -36.58 84.92
C ASN A 494 95.98 -36.19 83.48
N ASN A 495 95.32 -37.07 82.70
CA ASN A 495 94.93 -36.82 81.30
C ASN A 495 93.42 -36.59 81.09
N ALA A 496 92.58 -36.94 82.08
CA ALA A 496 91.13 -36.73 82.04
C ALA A 496 90.75 -35.24 81.95
N GLU A 497 91.52 -34.34 82.59
CA GLU A 497 91.29 -32.90 82.48
C GLU A 497 91.59 -32.36 81.08
N ASN A 498 92.64 -32.83 80.41
CA ASN A 498 93.03 -32.32 79.10
C ASN A 498 92.06 -32.78 78.02
N ILE A 499 91.62 -34.04 78.05
CA ILE A 499 90.60 -34.57 77.14
C ILE A 499 89.25 -33.87 77.37
N ASN A 500 88.86 -33.61 78.63
CA ASN A 500 87.65 -32.81 78.92
C ASN A 500 87.79 -31.34 78.51
N LYS A 501 88.98 -30.73 78.63
CA LYS A 501 89.25 -29.37 78.14
C LYS A 501 89.16 -29.31 76.62
N GLU A 502 89.66 -30.34 75.92
CA GLU A 502 89.61 -30.44 74.46
C GLU A 502 88.19 -30.72 73.94
N LEU A 503 87.44 -31.62 74.57
CA LEU A 503 86.01 -31.83 74.31
C LEU A 503 85.18 -30.58 74.62
N LYS A 504 85.42 -29.89 75.74
CA LYS A 504 84.76 -28.61 76.04
C LYS A 504 85.12 -27.53 75.02
N LYS A 505 86.37 -27.46 74.57
CA LYS A 505 86.81 -26.54 73.52
C LYS A 505 86.13 -26.84 72.18
N ASN A 506 86.01 -28.12 71.81
CA ASN A 506 85.30 -28.56 70.62
C ASN A 506 83.80 -28.27 70.72
N LEU A 507 83.17 -28.59 71.85
CA LEU A 507 81.76 -28.32 72.12
C LEU A 507 81.46 -26.81 72.09
N MET A 508 82.33 -25.99 72.67
CA MET A 508 82.23 -24.53 72.59
C MET A 508 82.47 -24.02 71.17
N SER A 509 83.41 -24.59 70.42
CA SER A 509 83.63 -24.22 69.01
C SER A 509 82.41 -24.55 68.13
N PHE A 510 81.74 -25.68 68.39
CA PHE A 510 80.50 -26.04 67.70
C PHE A 510 79.35 -25.12 68.13
N LYS A 511 79.24 -24.81 69.43
CA LYS A 511 78.22 -23.87 69.93
C LYS A 511 78.39 -22.45 69.36
N VAL A 512 79.63 -21.98 69.23
CA VAL A 512 79.98 -20.70 68.58
C VAL A 512 79.68 -20.73 67.07
N LYS A 513 79.88 -21.86 66.40
CA LYS A 513 79.50 -22.04 64.98
C LYS A 513 77.98 -22.19 64.77
N LEU A 514 77.25 -22.75 65.74
CA LEU A 514 75.81 -22.97 65.66
C LEU A 514 74.99 -21.71 65.97
N ALA A 515 75.48 -20.86 66.89
CA ALA A 515 74.81 -19.62 67.27
C ALA A 515 74.49 -18.66 66.10
N PRO A 516 75.42 -18.36 65.16
CA PRO A 516 75.12 -17.51 64.01
C PRO A 516 74.11 -18.16 63.05
N LEU A 517 74.19 -19.47 62.82
CA LEU A 517 73.22 -20.20 61.99
C LEU A 517 71.82 -20.22 62.61
N LEU A 518 71.73 -20.33 63.94
CA LEU A 518 70.46 -20.23 64.67
C LEU A 518 69.88 -18.81 64.58
N ASN A 519 70.74 -17.79 64.70
CA ASN A 519 70.35 -16.38 64.55
C ASN A 519 69.91 -16.02 63.12
N GLU A 520 70.45 -16.68 62.09
CA GLU A 520 70.01 -16.51 60.69
C GLU A 520 68.71 -17.28 60.38
N LEU A 521 68.48 -18.44 61.02
CA LEU A 521 67.27 -19.24 60.85
C LEU A 521 66.02 -18.56 61.43
N GLN A 522 66.16 -17.82 62.52
CA GLN A 522 65.03 -17.18 63.20
C GLN A 522 64.30 -16.14 62.33
N PRO A 523 64.95 -15.16 61.67
CA PRO A 523 64.27 -14.22 60.77
C PRO A 523 63.74 -14.91 59.49
N LEU A 524 64.38 -15.98 59.02
CA LEU A 524 63.88 -16.76 57.88
C LEU A 524 62.58 -17.50 58.23
N ARG A 525 62.46 -18.04 59.44
CA ARG A 525 61.20 -18.65 59.92
C ARG A 525 60.07 -17.64 60.02
N VAL A 526 60.34 -16.44 60.53
CA VAL A 526 59.34 -15.35 60.59
C VAL A 526 58.92 -14.92 59.17
N LYS A 527 59.88 -14.76 58.24
CA LYS A 527 59.57 -14.44 56.84
C LYS A 527 58.76 -15.54 56.14
N ALA A 528 59.03 -16.82 56.43
CA ALA A 528 58.26 -17.93 55.89
C ALA A 528 56.82 -17.91 56.43
N GLN A 529 56.64 -17.71 57.74
CA GLN A 529 55.31 -17.55 58.35
C GLN A 529 54.54 -16.35 57.78
N ASP A 530 55.18 -15.19 57.62
CA ASP A 530 54.57 -14.01 57.01
C ASP A 530 54.16 -14.25 55.55
N LEU A 531 54.95 -15.02 54.79
CA LEU A 531 54.64 -15.39 53.42
C LEU A 531 53.46 -16.37 53.35
N ASP A 532 53.43 -17.38 54.22
CA ASP A 532 52.34 -18.34 54.32
C ASP A 532 51.02 -17.62 54.69
N GLU A 533 51.04 -16.70 55.65
CA GLU A 533 49.86 -15.90 56.01
C GLU A 533 49.39 -14.99 54.88
N ARG A 534 50.31 -14.44 54.08
CA ARG A 534 49.95 -13.64 52.90
C ARG A 534 49.38 -14.50 51.79
N TYR A 535 49.93 -15.69 51.59
CA TYR A 535 49.44 -16.67 50.61
C TYR A 535 48.03 -17.12 50.98
N GLU A 536 47.80 -17.52 52.23
CA GLU A 536 46.49 -17.89 52.77
C GLU A 536 45.44 -16.78 52.60
N ARG A 537 45.81 -15.52 52.90
CA ARG A 537 44.92 -14.37 52.67
C ARG A 537 44.62 -14.13 51.19
N ALA A 538 45.63 -14.27 50.33
CA ALA A 538 45.44 -14.12 48.89
C ALA A 538 44.59 -15.26 48.31
N GLN A 539 44.77 -16.49 48.80
CA GLN A 539 43.99 -17.66 48.41
C GLN A 539 42.53 -17.48 48.80
N ARG A 540 42.23 -17.12 50.05
CA ARG A 540 40.84 -16.88 50.50
C ARG A 540 40.15 -15.75 49.73
N SER A 541 40.88 -14.68 49.39
CA SER A 541 40.31 -13.60 48.59
C SER A 541 40.05 -14.03 47.14
N HIS A 542 40.94 -14.82 46.55
CA HIS A 542 40.72 -15.41 45.23
C HIS A 542 39.54 -16.37 45.21
N GLU A 543 39.44 -17.28 46.18
CA GLU A 543 38.32 -18.22 46.31
C GLU A 543 36.98 -17.50 46.47
N SER A 544 36.94 -16.41 47.23
CA SER A 544 35.75 -15.57 47.40
C SER A 544 35.32 -14.88 46.09
N VAL A 545 36.27 -14.29 45.36
CA VAL A 545 36.00 -13.67 44.05
C VAL A 545 35.57 -14.73 43.04
N GLU A 546 36.23 -15.89 43.02
CA GLU A 546 35.89 -17.00 42.13
C GLU A 546 34.47 -17.52 42.40
N ALA A 547 34.08 -17.66 43.67
CA ALA A 547 32.72 -18.05 44.04
C ALA A 547 31.68 -17.01 43.58
N SER A 548 31.96 -15.71 43.76
CA SER A 548 31.09 -14.62 43.31
C SER A 548 30.96 -14.58 41.78
N VAL A 549 32.07 -14.73 41.06
CA VAL A 549 32.07 -14.79 39.59
C VAL A 549 31.34 -16.04 39.10
N LYS A 550 31.55 -17.21 39.73
CA LYS A 550 30.80 -18.43 39.39
C LYS A 550 29.29 -18.24 39.60
N GLY A 551 28.88 -17.57 40.68
CA GLY A 551 27.47 -17.26 40.95
C GLY A 551 26.84 -16.31 39.92
N THR A 552 27.56 -15.26 39.52
CA THR A 552 27.08 -14.35 38.46
C THR A 552 27.05 -15.02 37.09
N VAL A 553 28.03 -15.87 36.78
CA VAL A 553 28.06 -16.68 35.54
C VAL A 553 26.91 -17.69 35.52
N SER A 554 26.59 -18.34 36.64
CA SER A 554 25.44 -19.26 36.69
C SER A 554 24.12 -18.53 36.52
N SER A 555 23.92 -17.39 37.21
CA SER A 555 22.72 -16.56 37.05
C SER A 555 22.54 -16.08 35.61
N LEU A 556 23.59 -15.54 35.01
CA LEU A 556 23.56 -15.10 33.61
C LEU A 556 23.34 -16.27 32.65
N SER A 557 23.89 -17.45 32.93
CA SER A 557 23.63 -18.63 32.11
C SER A 557 22.17 -19.10 32.20
N GLU A 558 21.52 -18.97 33.35
CA GLU A 558 20.11 -19.27 33.52
C GLU A 558 19.22 -18.22 32.83
N GLU A 559 19.55 -16.94 32.94
CA GLU A 559 18.88 -15.85 32.21
C GLU A 559 19.00 -16.01 30.69
N VAL A 560 20.18 -16.36 30.18
CA VAL A 560 20.36 -16.62 28.74
C VAL A 560 19.55 -17.82 28.28
N LYS A 561 19.51 -18.92 29.07
CA LYS A 561 18.70 -20.10 28.73
C LYS A 561 17.21 -19.78 28.74
N THR A 562 16.72 -19.06 29.74
CA THR A 562 15.30 -18.67 29.80
C THR A 562 14.92 -17.73 28.67
N CYS A 563 15.80 -16.80 28.28
CA CYS A 563 15.59 -15.95 27.10
C CYS A 563 15.57 -16.78 25.81
N GLN A 564 16.46 -17.75 25.63
CA GLN A 564 16.46 -18.66 24.48
C GLN A 564 15.15 -19.46 24.40
N GLU A 565 14.70 -20.05 25.52
CA GLU A 565 13.43 -20.77 25.57
C GLU A 565 12.23 -19.89 25.23
N ASN A 566 12.23 -18.62 25.65
CA ASN A 566 11.16 -17.68 25.31
C ASN A 566 11.19 -17.33 23.81
N VAL A 567 12.37 -17.08 23.24
CA VAL A 567 12.52 -16.85 21.79
C VAL A 567 12.05 -18.05 20.98
N ASP A 568 12.34 -19.28 21.42
CA ASP A 568 11.88 -20.50 20.74
C ASP A 568 10.35 -20.66 20.83
N LYS A 569 9.75 -20.39 22.00
CA LYS A 569 8.29 -20.40 22.19
C LYS A 569 7.61 -19.35 21.31
N ASP A 570 8.09 -18.12 21.34
CA ASP A 570 7.58 -17.01 20.52
C ASP A 570 7.74 -17.34 19.03
N GLY A 571 8.86 -17.96 18.63
CA GLY A 571 9.09 -18.43 17.26
C GLY A 571 8.04 -19.44 16.80
N VAL A 572 7.71 -20.42 17.65
CA VAL A 572 6.64 -21.40 17.36
C VAL A 572 5.27 -20.73 17.27
N GLU A 573 4.96 -19.79 18.16
CA GLU A 573 3.70 -19.03 18.13
C GLU A 573 3.59 -18.16 16.88
N LEU A 574 4.66 -17.48 16.47
CA LEU A 574 4.69 -16.69 15.24
C LEU A 574 4.44 -17.53 14.00
N VAL A 575 4.98 -18.75 13.93
CA VAL A 575 4.71 -19.67 12.81
C VAL A 575 3.25 -20.09 12.80
N LYS A 576 2.67 -20.46 13.96
CA LYS A 576 1.24 -20.82 14.07
C LYS A 576 0.33 -19.67 13.63
N LEU A 577 0.59 -18.46 14.13
CA LEU A 577 -0.18 -17.27 13.77
C LEU A 577 -0.03 -16.93 12.29
N ARG A 578 1.15 -17.09 11.71
CA ARG A 578 1.37 -16.90 10.27
C ARG A 578 0.55 -17.90 9.44
N ASP A 579 0.52 -19.17 9.85
CA ASP A 579 -0.28 -20.19 9.19
C ASP A 579 -1.78 -19.89 9.30
N GLU A 580 -2.26 -19.46 10.46
CA GLU A 580 -3.66 -19.03 10.64
C GLU A 580 -4.01 -17.81 9.78
N ILE A 581 -3.15 -16.79 9.72
CA ILE A 581 -3.33 -15.63 8.84
C ILE A 581 -3.38 -16.07 7.37
N SER A 582 -2.54 -17.03 6.96
CA SER A 582 -2.56 -17.54 5.58
C SER A 582 -3.89 -18.23 5.24
N LYS A 583 -4.42 -19.04 6.18
CA LYS A 583 -5.73 -19.69 6.04
C LYS A 583 -6.87 -18.67 5.95
N LEU A 584 -6.82 -17.63 6.79
CA LEU A 584 -7.82 -16.56 6.79
C LEU A 584 -7.79 -15.73 5.50
N ARG A 585 -6.59 -15.44 4.96
CA ARG A 585 -6.46 -14.74 3.67
C ARG A 585 -7.04 -15.56 2.51
N LEU A 586 -6.74 -16.87 2.46
CA LEU A 586 -7.32 -17.75 1.45
C LEU A 586 -8.85 -17.83 1.57
N ALA A 587 -9.39 -17.83 2.80
CA ALA A 587 -10.83 -17.78 3.03
C ALA A 587 -11.43 -16.44 2.56
N GLN A 588 -10.76 -15.32 2.85
CA GLN A 588 -11.20 -13.99 2.42
C GLN A 588 -11.21 -13.85 0.89
N GLU A 589 -10.18 -14.33 0.20
CA GLU A 589 -10.11 -14.35 -1.27
C GLU A 589 -11.26 -15.16 -1.86
N ARG A 590 -11.57 -16.33 -1.28
CA ARG A 590 -12.73 -17.14 -1.70
C ARG A 590 -14.05 -16.40 -1.53
N ILE A 591 -14.26 -15.74 -0.39
CA ILE A 591 -15.47 -14.94 -0.13
C ILE A 591 -15.58 -13.78 -1.13
N GLN A 592 -14.48 -13.08 -1.43
CA GLN A 592 -14.47 -11.99 -2.40
C GLN A 592 -14.78 -12.47 -3.81
N GLN A 593 -14.24 -13.63 -4.22
CA GLN A 593 -14.58 -14.25 -5.50
C GLN A 593 -16.07 -14.61 -5.57
N GLU A 594 -16.63 -15.16 -4.50
CA GLU A 594 -18.06 -15.48 -4.43
C GLU A 594 -18.94 -14.23 -4.50
N MET A 595 -18.59 -13.17 -3.74
CA MET A 595 -19.28 -11.88 -3.82
C MET A 595 -19.25 -11.27 -5.22
N ARG A 596 -18.13 -11.37 -5.94
CA ARG A 596 -18.00 -10.90 -7.33
C ARG A 596 -18.92 -11.67 -8.27
N LEU A 597 -19.03 -12.99 -8.08
CA LEU A 597 -19.92 -13.84 -8.87
C LEU A 597 -21.40 -13.53 -8.61
N TYR A 598 -21.79 -13.25 -7.36
CA TYR A 598 -23.16 -12.82 -7.03
C TYR A 598 -23.48 -11.41 -7.57
N ALA A 599 -22.50 -10.50 -7.64
CA ALA A 599 -22.71 -9.14 -8.14
C ALA A 599 -22.80 -9.07 -9.68
N SER A 600 -22.18 -10.00 -10.41
CA SER A 600 -22.26 -10.06 -11.87
C SER A 600 -23.57 -10.73 -12.32
N HIS A 601 -24.39 -10.04 -13.12
CA HIS A 601 -25.61 -10.62 -13.74
C HIS A 601 -25.31 -11.69 -14.81
N SER A 602 -24.03 -11.99 -15.07
CA SER A 602 -23.53 -12.98 -16.03
C SER A 602 -22.42 -13.83 -15.38
N GLY A 603 -22.74 -14.56 -14.31
CA GLY A 603 -21.75 -15.30 -13.52
C GLY A 603 -21.92 -16.81 -13.65
N GLY A 604 -20.82 -17.52 -13.95
CA GLY A 604 -20.78 -18.99 -13.92
C GLY A 604 -21.11 -19.58 -12.53
N PRO A 605 -21.17 -20.92 -12.39
CA PRO A 605 -21.70 -21.58 -11.20
C PRO A 605 -20.94 -21.17 -9.93
N SER A 606 -21.68 -20.71 -8.91
CA SER A 606 -21.16 -20.34 -7.60
C SER A 606 -20.52 -21.56 -6.91
N PHE A 607 -19.64 -21.33 -5.93
CA PHE A 607 -19.10 -22.41 -5.10
C PHE A 607 -20.22 -23.19 -4.40
N ARG A 608 -21.30 -22.50 -4.01
CA ARG A 608 -22.53 -23.13 -3.52
C ARG A 608 -23.18 -24.07 -4.54
N ASP A 609 -23.21 -23.67 -5.81
CA ASP A 609 -23.81 -24.48 -6.88
C ASP A 609 -22.96 -25.74 -7.14
N LYS A 610 -21.62 -25.60 -7.15
CA LYS A 610 -20.70 -26.73 -7.28
C LYS A 610 -20.81 -27.71 -6.11
N LEU A 611 -20.95 -27.21 -4.88
CA LEU A 611 -21.16 -28.06 -3.71
C LEU A 611 -22.51 -28.78 -3.78
N ASN A 612 -23.57 -28.10 -4.18
CA ASN A 612 -24.87 -28.73 -4.39
C ASN A 612 -24.83 -29.80 -5.49
N GLU A 613 -24.13 -29.54 -6.61
CA GLU A 613 -23.95 -30.52 -7.67
C GLU A 613 -23.18 -31.75 -7.18
N SER A 614 -22.13 -31.54 -6.37
CA SER A 614 -21.38 -32.62 -5.72
C SER A 614 -22.24 -33.42 -4.73
N ILE A 615 -23.05 -32.75 -3.91
CA ILE A 615 -24.00 -33.40 -2.98
C ILE A 615 -25.01 -34.24 -3.77
N ILE A 616 -25.60 -33.69 -4.82
CA ILE A 616 -26.53 -34.42 -5.68
C ILE A 616 -25.83 -35.63 -6.32
N GLY A 617 -24.56 -35.50 -6.71
CA GLY A 617 -23.73 -36.58 -7.24
C GLY A 617 -23.51 -37.71 -6.21
N GLU A 618 -23.11 -37.36 -4.99
CA GLU A 618 -22.89 -38.32 -3.90
C GLU A 618 -24.21 -38.96 -3.42
N GLU A 619 -25.32 -38.21 -3.39
CA GLU A 619 -26.65 -38.77 -3.10
C GLU A 619 -27.09 -39.78 -4.17
N LYS A 620 -26.80 -39.53 -5.45
CA LYS A 620 -27.04 -40.50 -6.53
C LYS A 620 -26.20 -41.76 -6.35
N LYS A 621 -24.91 -41.63 -6.03
CA LYS A 621 -24.06 -42.79 -5.72
C LYS A 621 -24.56 -43.56 -4.51
N SER A 622 -24.97 -42.87 -3.45
CA SER A 622 -25.54 -43.51 -2.25
C SER A 622 -26.83 -44.29 -2.58
N LYS A 623 -27.69 -43.75 -3.45
CA LYS A 623 -28.87 -44.48 -3.94
C LYS A 623 -28.50 -45.71 -4.75
N GLN A 624 -27.52 -45.61 -5.66
CA GLN A 624 -27.03 -46.74 -6.45
C GLN A 624 -26.45 -47.84 -5.55
N LEU A 625 -25.59 -47.49 -4.59
CA LEU A 625 -25.01 -48.45 -3.65
C LEU A 625 -26.07 -49.13 -2.78
N LYS A 626 -27.13 -48.41 -2.37
CA LYS A 626 -28.25 -49.03 -1.64
C LYS A 626 -29.04 -50.03 -2.50
N GLU A 627 -29.20 -49.73 -3.79
CA GLU A 627 -29.84 -50.65 -4.73
C GLU A 627 -28.96 -51.90 -4.94
N GLU A 628 -27.65 -51.72 -5.13
CA GLU A 628 -26.68 -52.81 -5.22
C GLU A 628 -26.65 -53.66 -3.94
N GLU A 629 -26.66 -53.03 -2.76
CA GLU A 629 -26.72 -53.72 -1.47
C GLU A 629 -28.01 -54.55 -1.33
N LYS A 630 -29.14 -54.03 -1.82
CA LYS A 630 -30.41 -54.76 -1.83
C LYS A 630 -30.34 -55.98 -2.75
N VAL A 631 -29.80 -55.83 -3.96
CA VAL A 631 -29.60 -56.96 -4.90
C VAL A 631 -28.66 -58.00 -4.30
N VAL A 632 -27.57 -57.58 -3.66
CA VAL A 632 -26.64 -58.50 -2.99
C VAL A 632 -27.35 -59.23 -1.84
N ARG A 633 -28.18 -58.56 -1.04
CA ARG A 633 -28.98 -59.22 0.00
C ARG A 633 -29.93 -60.27 -0.58
N GLU A 634 -30.65 -59.94 -1.65
CA GLU A 634 -31.53 -60.90 -2.34
C GLU A 634 -30.75 -62.12 -2.88
N LEU A 635 -29.55 -61.90 -3.43
CA LEU A 635 -28.66 -62.99 -3.87
C LEU A 635 -28.14 -63.84 -2.71
N VAL A 636 -27.82 -63.23 -1.55
CA VAL A 636 -27.40 -63.96 -0.35
C VAL A 636 -28.54 -64.83 0.16
N GLU A 637 -29.77 -64.30 0.26
CA GLU A 637 -30.94 -65.07 0.68
C GLU A 637 -31.21 -66.26 -0.27
N GLN A 638 -31.07 -66.07 -1.58
CA GLN A 638 -31.18 -67.15 -2.57
C GLN A 638 -30.08 -68.21 -2.40
N ASN A 639 -28.83 -67.79 -2.19
CA ASN A 639 -27.71 -68.70 -1.99
C ASN A 639 -27.83 -69.48 -0.67
N GLU A 640 -28.30 -68.84 0.39
CA GLU A 640 -28.60 -69.50 1.67
C GLU A 640 -29.69 -70.56 1.48
N TYR A 641 -30.76 -70.24 0.76
CA TYR A 641 -31.82 -71.20 0.43
C TYR A 641 -31.28 -72.37 -0.40
N GLN A 642 -30.48 -72.11 -1.44
CA GLN A 642 -29.85 -73.16 -2.23
C GLN A 642 -28.92 -74.04 -1.39
N THR A 643 -28.15 -73.44 -0.49
CA THR A 643 -27.26 -74.19 0.43
C THR A 643 -28.06 -75.10 1.36
N GLN A 644 -29.21 -74.63 1.88
CA GLN A 644 -30.11 -75.46 2.66
C GLN A 644 -30.65 -76.65 1.84
N GLN A 645 -31.06 -76.42 0.58
CA GLN A 645 -31.50 -77.50 -0.31
C GLN A 645 -30.39 -78.53 -0.55
N TRP A 646 -29.16 -78.08 -0.81
CA TRP A 646 -28.01 -78.98 -0.96
C TRP A 646 -27.73 -79.78 0.31
N ASN A 647 -27.82 -79.16 1.49
CA ASN A 647 -27.66 -79.85 2.77
C ASN A 647 -28.76 -80.90 2.99
N HIS A 648 -30.01 -80.62 2.63
CA HIS A 648 -31.09 -81.61 2.66
C HIS A 648 -30.82 -82.78 1.71
N LEU A 649 -30.30 -82.50 0.52
CA LEU A 649 -29.98 -83.51 -0.49
C LEU A 649 -28.79 -84.39 -0.03
N ILE A 650 -27.78 -83.79 0.58
CA ILE A 650 -26.68 -84.51 1.25
C ILE A 650 -27.26 -85.41 2.36
N ALA A 651 -28.13 -84.89 3.23
CA ALA A 651 -28.74 -85.70 4.29
C ALA A 651 -29.56 -86.88 3.74
N ILE A 652 -30.29 -86.69 2.63
CA ILE A 652 -30.99 -87.79 1.95
C ILE A 652 -30.01 -88.83 1.42
N PHE A 653 -28.90 -88.40 0.80
CA PHE A 653 -27.87 -89.31 0.33
C PHE A 653 -27.14 -90.04 1.46
N GLU A 654 -26.89 -89.37 2.59
CA GLU A 654 -26.34 -89.98 3.79
C GLU A 654 -27.31 -91.02 4.37
N CYS A 655 -28.60 -90.72 4.46
CA CYS A 655 -29.64 -91.68 4.83
C CYS A 655 -29.69 -92.86 3.87
N LYS A 656 -29.59 -92.63 2.56
CA LYS A 656 -29.54 -93.70 1.54
C LYS A 656 -28.27 -94.53 1.66
N LEU A 657 -27.11 -93.92 1.89
CA LEU A 657 -25.85 -94.60 2.16
C LEU A 657 -25.93 -95.41 3.46
N HIS A 658 -26.57 -94.89 4.49
CA HIS A 658 -26.81 -95.59 5.74
C HIS A 658 -27.70 -96.82 5.51
N HIS A 659 -28.83 -96.66 4.82
CA HIS A 659 -29.71 -97.77 4.44
C HIS A 659 -29.01 -98.80 3.55
N MET A 660 -28.17 -98.37 2.61
CA MET A 660 -27.37 -99.27 1.78
C MET A 660 -26.29 -100.01 2.59
N ARG A 661 -25.68 -99.36 3.59
CA ARG A 661 -24.75 -100.01 4.53
C ARG A 661 -25.48 -100.99 5.44
N GLU A 662 -26.68 -100.65 5.91
CA GLU A 662 -27.53 -101.55 6.68
C GLU A 662 -28.05 -102.71 5.84
N SER A 663 -28.46 -102.48 4.59
CA SER A 663 -28.80 -103.54 3.64
C SER A 663 -27.58 -104.40 3.34
N LYS A 664 -26.38 -103.87 3.12
CA LYS A 664 -25.14 -104.68 3.04
C LYS A 664 -24.80 -105.46 4.31
N LYS A 665 -25.32 -105.07 5.49
CA LYS A 665 -25.20 -105.83 6.74
C LYS A 665 -26.28 -106.90 6.87
N ARG A 666 -27.48 -106.68 6.32
CA ARG A 666 -28.61 -107.63 6.32
C ARG A 666 -28.50 -108.65 5.18
N ASP A 667 -28.04 -108.21 4.02
CA ASP A 667 -27.73 -108.98 2.83
C ASP A 667 -26.22 -109.25 2.84
N GLY A 668 -25.84 -110.41 3.36
CA GLY A 668 -24.44 -110.84 3.47
C GLY A 668 -23.66 -110.60 2.16
N ILE A 669 -22.46 -110.06 2.30
CA ILE A 669 -21.61 -109.64 1.19
C ILE A 669 -21.15 -110.88 0.39
N VAL A 670 -21.69 -111.07 -0.81
CA VAL A 670 -21.14 -112.02 -1.80
C VAL A 670 -19.95 -111.37 -2.50
N VAL A 671 -18.74 -111.67 -2.04
CA VAL A 671 -17.49 -111.30 -2.72
C VAL A 671 -17.06 -112.45 -3.63
N ARG A 672 -17.17 -112.28 -4.95
CA ARG A 672 -16.59 -113.20 -5.93
C ARG A 672 -15.12 -112.85 -6.17
N LYS A 673 -14.21 -113.74 -5.78
CA LYS A 673 -12.86 -113.87 -6.36
C LYS A 673 -12.70 -115.28 -6.91
N GLU A 674 -12.02 -115.36 -8.04
CA GLU A 674 -11.78 -116.54 -8.87
C GLU A 674 -11.55 -117.84 -8.05
N GLY A 675 -12.51 -118.76 -8.09
CA GLY A 675 -12.23 -120.19 -7.89
C GLY A 675 -12.77 -120.89 -6.64
N THR A 676 -13.27 -120.21 -5.59
CA THR A 676 -13.92 -120.88 -4.44
C THR A 676 -14.94 -119.97 -3.75
N GLU A 677 -16.19 -120.42 -3.67
CA GLU A 677 -17.28 -119.72 -2.97
C GLU A 677 -17.26 -120.07 -1.48
N THR A 678 -16.98 -119.10 -0.62
CA THR A 678 -17.25 -119.19 0.82
C THR A 678 -18.27 -118.13 1.21
N LEU A 679 -19.48 -118.59 1.51
CA LEU A 679 -20.53 -117.82 2.20
C LEU A 679 -20.12 -117.63 3.66
N ILE A 680 -19.81 -116.40 4.05
CA ILE A 680 -19.71 -116.03 5.46
C ILE A 680 -21.05 -115.39 5.82
N LEU A 681 -21.91 -116.16 6.48
CA LEU A 681 -23.07 -115.64 7.20
C LEU A 681 -22.56 -114.93 8.47
N GLN A 682 -23.06 -113.73 8.72
CA GLN A 682 -23.35 -113.29 10.08
C GLN A 682 -24.85 -113.45 10.31
#